data_AF-A0A7S3PZ83-F1
#
_entry.id   AF-A0A7S3PZ83-F1
#
_cell.length_a   1.000
_cell.length_b   1.000
_cell.length_c   1.000
_cell.angle_alpha   90.00
_cell.angle_beta   90.00
_cell.angle_gamma   90.00
#
_symmetry.space_group_name_H-M   'P 1'
#
loop_
_entity.id
_entity.type
_entity.pdbx_description
1 polymer ?
#
loop_
_entity_poly.entity_id
_entity_poly.type
_entity_poly.pdbx_seq_one_letter_code
_entity_poly.pdbx_strand_id
1 'polypeptide(L)'
;MKRGAPLADIERKYVPVAADVEALEAGGSQYQTSYDKTQKVGAPSVSVPPSVGTPGNGVSSYASAGYGGYTNGYSNGNVNSYSNSSSYGNGNGSVGVPMAMPMPTIPSGSSLSSNYSTGRGTSSNASSAYQSQSSSASMNRMVYSFLAKTSMDQLKVALGVTIVLPMILCLILPSLTLRILTFLVSAIAFGIIGSIAMSKSVLENDDGTESMRNVSDPIREGAEGFLSVQYNAIAKFALPLSILIVVSYQFRPHHEGSHNGIGIHSVGNLTLGILSAMGFLFGAVCSAISGYTSMWVAAQTNIRVASAARRSYTEALVICFRGGAFSALLNLTLCVAGVTTLFVLLNQLFCNGYIGSLTLVDLPILMVGYGFGASFVALFMQLGGGIYTKAADVGADLVGKVESNIPEDDPRNPAVIADLVGDMVGDCVGSSADVFESVAAEIIGAMILASTLANEAGFEDDQAIKFLFFPLVVHAMDIVVSSVGIATVNTSGKADSNPMKQLQKGYRVALALAVVGFYIITKIFLNVEDADGRSSSFNFFLCGLVGMACAYVIVLSTQYYTDYEYKPVQSIAEASITGHGTNIIVGVSVGMKATLIPTIAVSISVLTAYHLGKGTNLGDGHSAGLFGTAVATMGMLSNAVYILSMNNFGPIADNAGGIAEMSMQPEHVRDATDRLDAAGNVTKAITKGYSIGSASMACFLLFGAFMDEFSEFAGIPFTTVDIATPEVLVGGLLGSMIIFYFTGLSIAAVGRTAHEVVLEVRRQFKENPDIMTYKAKPDYERCVALVTKAALREMQFPGLVCVGTPILVGLIFRYVGEYQGKPLLGAEVLAAYLMFGTVTGILMALFLDTAGGAWDNAKKYIEMGNFGGKNSEAHKASITGDTVGDPFKDTAGPSLHVVIKLLSTTILVAGPLFIARVPK
;
A
#
# COMPACT_ATOMS: atom_id res chain seq x y z
N MET A 1 -42.98 1.71 46.31
CA MET A 1 -43.07 2.25 47.70
C MET A 1 -41.81 1.85 48.47
N LYS A 2 -41.38 2.64 49.47
CA LYS A 2 -40.69 2.27 50.76
C LYS A 2 -39.86 0.94 50.78
N ARG A 3 -38.57 0.85 51.13
CA ARG A 3 -37.54 1.69 51.82
C ARG A 3 -36.12 1.28 51.29
N GLY A 4 -34.98 1.91 51.59
CA GLY A 4 -34.70 3.19 52.27
C GLY A 4 -33.46 3.26 53.21
N ALA A 5 -32.23 3.28 52.65
CA ALA A 5 -30.97 3.84 53.23
C ALA A 5 -30.37 3.17 54.52
N PRO A 6 -29.16 3.53 55.04
CA PRO A 6 -28.20 4.56 54.59
C PRO A 6 -26.68 4.16 54.51
N LEU A 7 -25.88 5.17 54.10
CA LEU A 7 -24.43 5.31 53.93
C LEU A 7 -23.50 4.93 55.11
N ALA A 8 -22.22 4.59 54.85
CA ALA A 8 -21.05 5.50 55.05
C ALA A 8 -19.65 4.82 54.93
N ASP A 9 -18.73 5.52 54.25
CA ASP A 9 -17.25 5.63 54.34
C ASP A 9 -16.33 4.48 54.85
N ILE A 10 -15.23 4.22 54.10
CA ILE A 10 -13.85 4.62 54.49
C ILE A 10 -12.86 4.46 53.30
N GLU A 11 -11.77 5.24 53.34
CA GLU A 11 -10.80 5.47 52.26
C GLU A 11 -9.62 4.46 52.11
N ARG A 12 -9.00 4.47 50.91
CA ARG A 12 -7.57 4.24 50.58
C ARG A 12 -6.90 2.89 50.98
N LYS A 13 -6.64 2.04 49.97
CA LYS A 13 -5.29 1.85 49.35
C LYS A 13 -5.24 0.70 48.31
N TYR A 14 -5.08 1.05 47.03
CA TYR A 14 -4.29 0.27 46.06
C TYR A 14 -2.93 0.99 45.92
N VAL A 15 -1.77 0.38 45.66
CA VAL A 15 -1.18 -0.14 44.40
C VAL A 15 0.31 -0.47 44.77
N PRO A 16 1.08 -1.38 44.14
CA PRO A 16 0.79 -2.62 43.41
C PRO A 16 1.56 -3.82 44.05
N VAL A 17 1.66 -4.96 43.35
CA VAL A 17 2.94 -5.59 42.90
C VAL A 17 2.60 -6.71 41.90
N ALA A 18 3.50 -7.03 40.97
CA ALA A 18 3.32 -8.03 39.92
C ALA A 18 4.15 -9.30 40.19
N ALA A 19 4.01 -10.30 39.30
CA ALA A 19 4.66 -11.62 39.33
C ALA A 19 4.05 -12.60 40.38
N ASP A 20 4.05 -13.92 40.20
CA ASP A 20 4.76 -14.74 39.19
C ASP A 20 3.85 -15.75 38.47
N VAL A 21 4.37 -16.30 37.35
CA VAL A 21 3.86 -17.52 36.73
C VAL A 21 4.68 -18.70 37.24
N GLU A 22 4.19 -19.43 38.25
CA GLU A 22 4.52 -20.84 38.48
C GLU A 22 3.61 -21.45 39.56
N ALA A 23 3.01 -22.62 39.27
CA ALA A 23 2.29 -23.44 40.23
C ALA A 23 2.15 -24.88 39.73
N LEU A 24 2.21 -25.85 40.67
CA LEU A 24 2.19 -27.31 40.45
C LEU A 24 3.51 -27.85 39.83
N GLU A 25 4.22 -28.83 40.41
CA GLU A 25 3.96 -29.73 41.55
C GLU A 25 5.18 -29.72 42.52
N ALA A 26 5.02 -29.36 43.79
CA ALA A 26 4.71 -30.24 44.94
C ALA A 26 5.80 -31.29 45.28
N GLY A 27 6.50 -31.16 46.43
CA GLY A 27 7.63 -32.08 46.73
C GLY A 27 8.31 -32.13 48.12
N GLY A 28 7.90 -31.37 49.15
CA GLY A 28 8.25 -31.66 50.57
C GLY A 28 9.66 -31.33 51.12
N SER A 29 9.71 -31.12 52.44
CA SER A 29 10.79 -31.36 53.45
C SER A 29 12.30 -31.24 53.08
N GLN A 30 13.21 -30.79 53.95
CA GLN A 30 13.26 -30.14 55.28
C GLN A 30 14.78 -29.92 55.58
N TYR A 31 15.14 -29.16 56.62
CA TYR A 31 16.51 -28.99 57.15
C TYR A 31 17.56 -28.35 56.19
N GLN A 32 18.72 -27.88 56.65
CA GLN A 32 19.02 -26.91 57.72
C GLN A 32 20.47 -26.41 57.52
N THR A 33 20.73 -25.11 57.73
CA THR A 33 22.04 -24.52 58.15
C THR A 33 23.37 -24.96 57.49
N SER A 34 24.00 -23.98 56.81
CA SER A 34 25.42 -23.59 56.91
C SER A 34 26.56 -24.58 56.61
N TYR A 35 27.53 -24.16 55.77
CA TYR A 35 28.71 -23.43 56.27
C TYR A 35 29.40 -22.62 55.15
N ASP A 36 30.57 -22.04 55.44
CA ASP A 36 31.11 -20.84 54.78
C ASP A 36 32.59 -21.00 54.34
N LYS A 37 33.04 -20.15 53.40
CA LYS A 37 34.43 -19.74 53.07
C LYS A 37 35.49 -20.71 52.49
N THR A 38 35.91 -20.35 51.26
CA THR A 38 37.30 -19.99 50.81
C THR A 38 38.33 -20.98 50.19
N GLN A 39 38.69 -20.61 48.94
CA GLN A 39 40.04 -20.39 48.35
C GLN A 39 41.01 -21.54 47.92
N LYS A 40 41.24 -21.54 46.60
CA LYS A 40 42.54 -21.45 45.85
C LYS A 40 43.47 -22.67 45.63
N VAL A 41 44.19 -22.52 44.50
CA VAL A 41 45.41 -23.19 43.97
C VAL A 41 45.11 -24.29 42.94
N GLY A 42 45.97 -24.48 41.91
CA GLY A 42 45.70 -25.38 40.78
C GLY A 42 46.90 -25.70 39.85
N ALA A 43 46.59 -26.33 38.70
CA ALA A 43 47.48 -26.95 37.68
C ALA A 43 48.16 -28.29 38.12
N PRO A 44 48.71 -29.17 37.23
CA PRO A 44 48.83 -29.09 35.75
C PRO A 44 48.56 -30.41 34.90
N SER A 45 48.57 -30.27 33.55
CA SER A 45 49.19 -31.15 32.49
C SER A 45 48.79 -32.62 32.10
N VAL A 46 48.63 -32.84 30.75
CA VAL A 46 49.25 -33.94 29.87
C VAL A 46 48.71 -35.41 29.98
N SER A 47 48.72 -36.39 29.03
CA SER A 47 49.37 -36.70 27.69
C SER A 47 48.51 -37.60 26.73
N VAL A 48 48.87 -37.71 25.43
CA VAL A 48 48.29 -38.50 24.28
C VAL A 48 49.38 -38.63 23.15
N PRO A 49 49.44 -39.54 22.11
CA PRO A 49 48.71 -40.78 21.70
C PRO A 49 49.63 -42.07 21.55
N PRO A 50 49.19 -43.18 20.89
CA PRO A 50 49.67 -43.56 19.52
C PRO A 50 48.55 -44.05 18.55
N SER A 51 48.49 -43.68 17.24
CA SER A 51 49.24 -44.13 16.02
C SER A 51 48.94 -45.58 15.55
N VAL A 52 48.96 -46.00 14.27
CA VAL A 52 49.61 -45.63 12.97
C VAL A 52 48.60 -45.92 11.81
N GLY A 53 48.62 -45.44 10.55
CA GLY A 53 49.51 -44.58 9.72
C GLY A 53 49.10 -44.61 8.21
N THR A 54 50.03 -44.35 7.27
CA THR A 54 49.84 -44.34 5.78
C THR A 54 51.07 -44.93 5.04
N PRO A 55 51.12 -45.09 3.69
CA PRO A 55 51.30 -44.01 2.67
C PRO A 55 50.39 -44.19 1.42
N GLY A 56 50.35 -43.38 0.34
CA GLY A 56 51.11 -42.22 -0.19
C GLY A 56 50.72 -42.07 -1.70
N ASN A 57 51.14 -41.15 -2.58
CA ASN A 57 51.96 -39.91 -2.63
C ASN A 57 51.59 -39.20 -3.98
N GLY A 58 51.92 -37.95 -4.32
CA GLY A 58 52.62 -36.85 -3.62
C GLY A 58 53.17 -35.78 -4.60
N VAL A 59 53.81 -34.72 -4.06
CA VAL A 59 54.63 -33.65 -4.72
C VAL A 59 53.94 -32.72 -5.77
N SER A 60 54.27 -31.43 -5.92
CA SER A 60 55.28 -30.52 -5.32
C SER A 60 54.75 -29.05 -5.24
N SER A 61 54.91 -28.29 -4.15
CA SER A 61 55.98 -27.30 -3.80
C SER A 61 56.14 -26.10 -4.78
N TYR A 62 56.26 -24.81 -4.40
CA TYR A 62 56.64 -24.09 -3.15
C TYR A 62 55.75 -22.79 -2.98
N ALA A 63 55.93 -21.77 -2.11
CA ALA A 63 57.01 -21.36 -1.18
C ALA A 63 56.49 -20.47 0.01
N SER A 64 57.42 -19.95 0.84
CA SER A 64 57.27 -18.93 1.91
C SER A 64 57.77 -17.53 1.45
N ALA A 65 57.78 -16.40 2.18
CA ALA A 65 57.60 -16.02 3.61
C ALA A 65 57.05 -14.54 3.70
N GLY A 66 56.89 -13.83 4.83
CA GLY A 66 57.31 -14.01 6.23
C GLY A 66 56.62 -13.02 7.22
N TYR A 67 57.20 -12.76 8.41
CA TYR A 67 56.47 -12.31 9.63
C TYR A 67 57.00 -11.02 10.32
N GLY A 68 56.15 -10.32 11.09
CA GLY A 68 56.52 -9.36 12.16
C GLY A 68 55.86 -7.95 12.07
N GLY A 69 55.58 -7.20 13.15
CA GLY A 69 55.55 -7.55 14.59
C GLY A 69 55.78 -6.38 15.58
N TYR A 70 54.75 -5.96 16.34
CA TYR A 70 54.78 -5.02 17.51
C TYR A 70 55.21 -3.54 17.22
N THR A 71 54.98 -2.49 18.05
CA THR A 71 54.45 -2.33 19.44
C THR A 71 53.73 -0.97 19.65
N ASN A 72 53.11 -0.74 20.82
CA ASN A 72 52.41 0.51 21.24
C ASN A 72 53.32 1.74 21.52
N GLY A 73 52.72 2.95 21.51
CA GLY A 73 53.27 4.19 22.09
C GLY A 73 52.21 5.30 22.22
N TYR A 74 52.26 6.12 23.29
CA TYR A 74 51.22 7.12 23.65
C TYR A 74 51.77 8.56 23.81
N SER A 75 50.86 9.54 23.71
CA SER A 75 50.83 10.89 24.36
C SER A 75 51.28 12.18 23.62
N ASN A 76 50.34 13.16 23.65
CA ASN A 76 50.42 14.63 23.78
C ASN A 76 51.36 15.51 22.91
N GLY A 77 50.84 16.66 22.40
CA GLY A 77 51.67 17.60 21.62
C GLY A 77 51.18 19.03 21.25
N ASN A 78 49.99 19.50 21.67
CA ASN A 78 49.52 20.91 21.63
C ASN A 78 49.34 21.70 20.28
N VAL A 79 48.13 22.29 20.17
CA VAL A 79 47.82 23.72 19.85
C VAL A 79 48.23 24.31 18.48
N ASN A 80 47.22 24.69 17.69
CA ASN A 80 46.99 26.12 17.41
C ASN A 80 45.53 26.43 17.06
N SER A 81 45.07 27.65 17.41
CA SER A 81 43.68 28.11 17.27
C SER A 81 43.64 29.58 16.86
N TYR A 82 42.78 29.94 15.91
CA TYR A 82 42.62 31.34 15.47
C TYR A 82 41.20 31.88 15.72
N SER A 83 41.12 32.88 16.60
CA SER A 83 39.93 33.70 16.84
C SER A 83 40.35 35.05 17.40
N ASN A 84 39.94 36.15 16.76
CA ASN A 84 39.89 37.55 17.26
C ASN A 84 39.51 38.47 16.07
N SER A 85 38.98 39.70 16.21
CA SER A 85 37.97 40.33 17.09
C SER A 85 38.07 41.85 16.93
N SER A 86 37.00 42.62 17.23
CA SER A 86 37.03 44.07 17.61
C SER A 86 37.57 45.11 16.57
N SER A 87 37.21 46.40 16.58
CA SER A 87 36.12 47.16 17.26
C SER A 87 35.95 48.59 16.67
N TYR A 88 34.74 49.16 16.86
CA TYR A 88 34.37 50.59 17.03
C TYR A 88 35.03 51.75 16.23
N GLY A 89 34.17 52.65 15.73
CA GLY A 89 34.48 54.03 15.37
C GLY A 89 33.20 54.89 15.22
N ASN A 90 33.19 56.14 15.69
CA ASN A 90 32.01 57.04 15.69
C ASN A 90 32.41 58.47 15.26
N GLY A 91 31.53 59.23 14.60
CA GLY A 91 31.83 60.59 14.14
C GLY A 91 30.64 61.36 13.54
N ASN A 92 30.38 62.56 14.05
CA ASN A 92 29.34 63.48 13.56
C ASN A 92 29.80 64.32 12.35
N GLY A 93 28.85 64.78 11.52
CA GLY A 93 29.05 65.83 10.53
C GLY A 93 27.72 66.34 9.94
N SER A 94 27.33 67.59 10.24
CA SER A 94 25.96 68.09 10.03
C SER A 94 25.85 69.30 9.08
N VAL A 95 25.27 69.08 7.90
CA VAL A 95 24.67 70.05 6.94
C VAL A 95 23.58 69.27 6.15
N GLY A 96 22.41 69.79 5.74
CA GLY A 96 21.80 71.11 5.94
C GLY A 96 20.33 71.14 5.43
N VAL A 97 19.69 72.32 5.46
CA VAL A 97 18.26 72.59 5.18
C VAL A 97 18.20 73.97 4.48
N PRO A 98 17.43 74.27 3.40
CA PRO A 98 15.95 74.30 3.45
C PRO A 98 15.10 74.12 2.16
N MET A 99 13.78 73.86 2.35
CA MET A 99 12.61 74.29 1.53
C MET A 99 12.48 73.81 0.04
N ALA A 100 11.30 73.75 -0.60
CA ALA A 100 9.90 73.64 -0.13
C ALA A 100 8.95 73.18 -1.29
N MET A 101 7.69 72.87 -0.91
CA MET A 101 6.42 72.66 -1.66
C MET A 101 6.21 73.42 -2.99
N PRO A 102 5.29 73.00 -3.91
CA PRO A 102 3.95 72.48 -3.56
C PRO A 102 3.25 71.38 -4.43
N MET A 103 2.17 70.86 -3.84
CA MET A 103 1.00 70.16 -4.44
C MET A 103 0.11 71.17 -5.22
N PRO A 104 -0.75 70.79 -6.21
CA PRO A 104 -2.05 70.17 -5.86
C PRO A 104 -2.80 69.32 -6.93
N THR A 105 -4.01 68.91 -6.52
CA THR A 105 -5.20 68.48 -7.31
C THR A 105 -5.31 67.05 -7.86
N ILE A 106 -6.54 66.53 -7.72
CA ILE A 106 -7.08 65.26 -8.25
C ILE A 106 -8.20 65.64 -9.23
N PRO A 107 -8.42 64.89 -10.33
CA PRO A 107 -9.79 64.50 -10.64
C PRO A 107 -9.95 63.00 -10.98
N SER A 108 -11.20 62.56 -10.85
CA SER A 108 -11.69 61.18 -10.96
C SER A 108 -11.97 60.68 -12.37
N GLY A 109 -11.72 59.39 -12.60
CA GLY A 109 -12.75 58.45 -13.08
C GLY A 109 -12.91 58.17 -14.59
N SER A 110 -13.21 56.89 -14.90
CA SER A 110 -13.67 56.35 -16.20
C SER A 110 -12.70 56.45 -17.41
N SER A 111 -12.71 55.58 -18.43
CA SER A 111 -13.22 54.19 -18.55
C SER A 111 -12.70 53.54 -19.84
N LEU A 112 -12.73 52.20 -19.91
CA LEU A 112 -12.82 51.36 -21.14
C LEU A 112 -11.65 51.26 -22.15
N SER A 113 -11.44 50.00 -22.56
CA SER A 113 -10.99 49.50 -23.88
C SER A 113 -9.55 49.70 -24.40
N SER A 114 -8.84 48.55 -24.40
CA SER A 114 -8.05 47.96 -25.51
C SER A 114 -6.70 48.53 -25.96
N ASN A 115 -5.69 47.65 -25.82
CA ASN A 115 -4.61 47.36 -26.77
C ASN A 115 -3.59 48.45 -27.13
N TYR A 116 -2.36 48.30 -26.60
CA TYR A 116 -1.30 47.66 -27.39
C TYR A 116 -0.28 46.94 -26.49
N SER A 117 0.42 45.95 -27.04
CA SER A 117 1.35 45.08 -26.32
C SER A 117 2.80 45.58 -26.33
N THR A 118 3.51 45.49 -25.20
CA THR A 118 4.70 44.61 -25.03
C THR A 118 5.31 44.75 -23.63
N GLY A 119 5.77 43.63 -23.06
CA GLY A 119 6.38 43.59 -21.72
C GLY A 119 6.47 42.15 -21.20
N ARG A 120 7.50 41.40 -21.60
CA ARG A 120 7.69 40.00 -21.18
C ARG A 120 8.28 39.92 -19.76
N GLY A 121 7.60 39.21 -18.86
CA GLY A 121 8.13 38.85 -17.54
C GLY A 121 7.35 37.71 -16.89
N THR A 122 7.97 36.52 -16.80
CA THR A 122 7.63 35.41 -15.88
C THR A 122 6.15 35.05 -15.65
N SER A 123 5.57 34.19 -16.50
CA SER A 123 4.29 33.52 -16.23
C SER A 123 4.20 32.10 -16.83
N SER A 124 4.96 31.15 -16.28
CA SER A 124 4.97 29.73 -16.71
C SER A 124 4.16 28.77 -15.83
N ASN A 125 3.85 29.14 -14.59
CA ASN A 125 3.32 28.20 -13.59
C ASN A 125 1.81 28.38 -13.31
N ALA A 126 1.19 29.48 -13.75
CA ALA A 126 -0.24 29.73 -13.56
C ALA A 126 -1.10 29.17 -14.73
N SER A 127 -0.53 29.12 -15.94
CA SER A 127 -1.20 28.64 -17.15
C SER A 127 -1.47 27.13 -17.14
N SER A 128 -0.57 26.33 -16.56
CA SER A 128 -0.76 24.89 -16.39
C SER A 128 -1.92 24.56 -15.43
N ALA A 129 -2.03 25.28 -14.31
CA ALA A 129 -3.13 25.11 -13.35
C ALA A 129 -4.50 25.42 -13.98
N TYR A 130 -4.59 26.54 -14.71
CA TYR A 130 -5.80 26.91 -15.47
C TYR A 130 -6.16 25.88 -16.55
N GLN A 131 -5.16 25.32 -17.25
CA GLN A 131 -5.40 24.24 -18.21
C GLN A 131 -5.93 22.97 -17.53
N SER A 132 -5.38 22.54 -16.39
CA SER A 132 -5.95 21.40 -15.64
C SER A 132 -7.39 21.65 -15.18
N GLN A 133 -7.71 22.81 -14.61
CA GLN A 133 -9.09 23.14 -14.21
C GLN A 133 -10.06 23.11 -15.39
N SER A 134 -9.68 23.66 -16.55
CA SER A 134 -10.53 23.59 -17.76
C SER A 134 -10.76 22.15 -18.25
N SER A 135 -9.77 21.26 -18.11
CA SER A 135 -9.90 19.85 -18.44
C SER A 135 -10.88 19.15 -17.50
N SER A 136 -10.69 19.22 -16.18
CA SER A 136 -11.58 18.63 -15.17
C SER A 136 -13.01 19.15 -15.31
N ALA A 137 -13.19 20.47 -15.50
CA ALA A 137 -14.51 21.06 -15.72
C ALA A 137 -15.20 20.56 -17.02
N SER A 138 -14.44 20.26 -18.07
CA SER A 138 -14.99 19.67 -19.31
C SER A 138 -15.39 18.20 -19.14
N MET A 139 -14.56 17.42 -18.42
CA MET A 139 -14.81 16.01 -18.13
C MET A 139 -16.03 15.85 -17.22
N ASN A 140 -16.10 16.63 -16.13
CA ASN A 140 -17.25 16.67 -15.22
C ASN A 140 -18.55 16.97 -15.98
N ARG A 141 -18.58 18.00 -16.84
CA ARG A 141 -19.76 18.31 -17.67
C ARG A 141 -20.14 17.15 -18.59
N MET A 142 -19.17 16.45 -19.18
CA MET A 142 -19.44 15.29 -20.03
C MET A 142 -20.10 14.17 -19.23
N VAL A 143 -19.51 13.79 -18.09
CA VAL A 143 -20.02 12.74 -17.18
C VAL A 143 -21.43 13.06 -16.68
N TYR A 144 -21.67 14.26 -16.12
CA TYR A 144 -23.01 14.66 -15.68
C TYR A 144 -24.03 14.66 -16.85
N SER A 145 -23.63 15.12 -18.04
CA SER A 145 -24.52 15.13 -19.21
C SER A 145 -24.87 13.73 -19.76
N PHE A 146 -24.04 12.72 -19.44
CA PHE A 146 -24.28 11.32 -19.78
C PHE A 146 -25.16 10.65 -18.71
N LEU A 147 -24.81 10.79 -17.43
CA LEU A 147 -25.58 10.25 -16.30
C LEU A 147 -27.01 10.81 -16.23
N ALA A 148 -27.21 12.06 -16.63
CA ALA A 148 -28.54 12.67 -16.72
C ALA A 148 -29.43 12.09 -17.84
N LYS A 149 -28.85 11.50 -18.90
CA LYS A 149 -29.59 10.96 -20.06
C LYS A 149 -29.94 9.48 -19.92
N THR A 150 -29.12 8.69 -19.22
CA THR A 150 -29.32 7.24 -19.09
C THR A 150 -30.17 6.92 -17.86
N SER A 151 -31.28 6.18 -18.02
CA SER A 151 -32.15 5.82 -16.89
C SER A 151 -31.58 4.66 -16.06
N MET A 152 -31.96 4.59 -14.78
CA MET A 152 -31.52 3.49 -13.91
C MET A 152 -32.03 2.12 -14.41
N ASP A 153 -33.19 2.07 -15.06
CA ASP A 153 -33.72 0.83 -15.64
C ASP A 153 -33.02 0.45 -16.94
N GLN A 154 -32.55 1.41 -17.75
CA GLN A 154 -31.66 1.13 -18.88
C GLN A 154 -30.34 0.52 -18.39
N LEU A 155 -29.78 0.99 -17.27
CA LEU A 155 -28.57 0.41 -16.67
C LEU A 155 -28.81 -1.02 -16.15
N LYS A 156 -29.93 -1.29 -15.47
CA LYS A 156 -30.32 -2.66 -15.06
C LYS A 156 -30.46 -3.61 -16.27
N VAL A 157 -31.11 -3.15 -17.34
CA VAL A 157 -31.24 -3.95 -18.58
C VAL A 157 -29.88 -4.19 -19.21
N ALA A 158 -29.00 -3.19 -19.26
CA ALA A 158 -27.65 -3.32 -19.80
C ALA A 158 -26.78 -4.31 -18.98
N LEU A 159 -26.90 -4.30 -17.64
CA LEU A 159 -26.27 -5.30 -16.76
C LEU A 159 -26.82 -6.72 -16.98
N GLY A 160 -28.11 -6.86 -17.28
CA GLY A 160 -28.69 -8.13 -17.71
C GLY A 160 -28.12 -8.60 -19.05
N VAL A 161 -27.95 -7.68 -20.01
CA VAL A 161 -27.38 -7.97 -21.33
C VAL A 161 -25.92 -8.39 -21.22
N THR A 162 -25.08 -7.77 -20.39
CA THR A 162 -23.67 -8.19 -20.21
C THR A 162 -23.51 -9.54 -19.52
N ILE A 163 -24.56 -10.11 -18.91
CA ILE A 163 -24.57 -11.49 -18.42
C ILE A 163 -25.11 -12.45 -19.49
N VAL A 164 -26.25 -12.14 -20.12
CA VAL A 164 -26.90 -13.07 -21.07
C VAL A 164 -26.21 -13.14 -22.43
N LEU A 165 -25.71 -12.02 -22.96
CA LEU A 165 -25.07 -11.96 -24.27
C LEU A 165 -23.80 -12.82 -24.38
N PRO A 166 -22.82 -12.79 -23.45
CA PRO A 166 -21.67 -13.68 -23.52
C PRO A 166 -22.06 -15.15 -23.38
N MET A 167 -23.08 -15.51 -22.60
CA MET A 167 -23.53 -16.90 -22.51
C MET A 167 -24.01 -17.43 -23.87
N ILE A 168 -24.73 -16.60 -24.65
CA ILE A 168 -25.16 -16.94 -26.01
C ILE A 168 -23.95 -16.98 -26.96
N LEU A 169 -23.09 -15.96 -26.94
CA LEU A 169 -21.92 -15.90 -27.82
C LEU A 169 -20.94 -17.05 -27.57
N CYS A 170 -20.71 -17.45 -26.31
CA CYS A 170 -19.80 -18.55 -25.96
C CYS A 170 -20.28 -19.92 -26.46
N LEU A 171 -21.56 -20.07 -26.83
CA LEU A 171 -22.10 -21.28 -27.49
C LEU A 171 -21.92 -21.26 -29.01
N ILE A 172 -21.64 -20.09 -29.61
CA ILE A 172 -21.58 -19.88 -31.06
C ILE A 172 -20.13 -19.71 -31.55
N LEU A 173 -19.26 -19.09 -30.74
CA LEU A 173 -17.88 -18.78 -31.10
C LEU A 173 -17.01 -20.05 -31.13
N PRO A 174 -16.28 -20.34 -32.23
CA PRO A 174 -15.64 -21.64 -32.43
C PRO A 174 -14.35 -21.85 -31.62
N SER A 175 -13.51 -20.83 -31.45
CA SER A 175 -12.22 -20.96 -30.76
C SER A 175 -12.35 -20.73 -29.24
N LEU A 176 -11.54 -21.44 -28.46
CA LEU A 176 -11.52 -21.29 -27.00
C LEU A 176 -11.12 -19.88 -26.57
N THR A 177 -10.04 -19.34 -27.13
CA THR A 177 -9.53 -17.99 -26.84
C THR A 177 -10.58 -16.90 -27.03
N LEU A 178 -11.38 -16.99 -28.12
CA LEU A 178 -12.40 -15.98 -28.42
C LEU A 178 -13.61 -16.07 -27.48
N ARG A 179 -13.94 -17.26 -26.97
CA ARG A 179 -14.94 -17.45 -25.92
C ARG A 179 -14.47 -16.85 -24.59
N ILE A 180 -13.22 -17.11 -24.19
CA ILE A 180 -12.61 -16.54 -22.98
C ILE A 180 -12.55 -15.02 -23.06
N LEU A 181 -12.06 -14.45 -24.17
CA LEU A 181 -12.01 -13.00 -24.37
C LEU A 181 -13.40 -12.36 -24.39
N THR A 182 -14.41 -13.04 -24.95
CA THR A 182 -15.81 -12.55 -24.92
C THR A 182 -16.38 -12.51 -23.50
N PHE A 183 -16.06 -13.51 -22.67
CA PHE A 183 -16.40 -13.50 -21.25
C PHE A 183 -15.71 -12.34 -20.51
N LEU A 184 -14.39 -12.17 -20.67
CA LEU A 184 -13.62 -11.10 -20.02
C LEU A 184 -14.12 -9.71 -20.43
N VAL A 185 -14.32 -9.45 -21.73
CA VAL A 185 -14.87 -8.18 -22.24
C VAL A 185 -16.27 -7.91 -21.67
N SER A 186 -17.08 -8.95 -21.46
CA SER A 186 -18.42 -8.79 -20.89
C SER A 186 -18.41 -8.56 -19.37
N ALA A 187 -17.47 -9.16 -18.64
CA ALA A 187 -17.22 -8.85 -17.24
C ALA A 187 -16.69 -7.43 -17.04
N ILE A 188 -15.78 -6.97 -17.92
CA ILE A 188 -15.32 -5.58 -17.97
C ILE A 188 -16.49 -4.63 -18.26
N ALA A 189 -17.36 -4.95 -19.24
CA ALA A 189 -18.54 -4.16 -19.53
C ALA A 189 -19.54 -4.14 -18.36
N PHE A 190 -19.75 -5.26 -17.67
CA PHE A 190 -20.54 -5.34 -16.44
C PHE A 190 -19.95 -4.44 -15.34
N GLY A 191 -18.62 -4.47 -15.12
CA GLY A 191 -17.93 -3.62 -14.16
C GLY A 191 -18.06 -2.12 -14.47
N ILE A 192 -17.90 -1.72 -15.73
CA ILE A 192 -18.10 -0.33 -16.19
C ILE A 192 -19.54 0.11 -15.98
N ILE A 193 -20.54 -0.67 -16.42
CA ILE A 193 -21.96 -0.32 -16.29
C ILE A 193 -22.40 -0.33 -14.83
N GLY A 194 -21.88 -1.26 -14.02
CA GLY A 194 -22.12 -1.34 -12.59
C GLY A 194 -21.55 -0.12 -11.85
N SER A 195 -20.36 0.32 -12.24
CA SER A 195 -19.76 1.57 -11.74
C SER A 195 -20.62 2.78 -12.14
N ILE A 196 -21.06 2.88 -13.40
CA ILE A 196 -21.99 3.94 -13.85
C ILE A 196 -23.30 3.92 -13.03
N ALA A 197 -23.83 2.75 -12.70
CA ALA A 197 -25.02 2.61 -11.87
C ALA A 197 -24.80 2.97 -10.39
N MET A 198 -23.64 2.63 -9.81
CA MET A 198 -23.28 3.06 -8.44
C MET A 198 -23.05 4.57 -8.38
N SER A 199 -22.30 5.15 -9.33
CA SER A 199 -22.10 6.60 -9.44
C SER A 199 -23.42 7.34 -9.55
N LYS A 200 -24.35 6.86 -10.40
CA LYS A 200 -25.69 7.43 -10.50
C LYS A 200 -26.47 7.30 -9.18
N SER A 201 -26.46 6.11 -8.56
CA SER A 201 -27.12 5.86 -7.27
C SER A 201 -26.54 6.69 -6.11
N VAL A 202 -25.33 7.24 -6.23
CA VAL A 202 -24.77 8.22 -5.28
C VAL A 202 -25.17 9.63 -5.69
N LEU A 203 -24.92 10.03 -6.94
CA LEU A 203 -25.11 11.42 -7.41
C LEU A 203 -26.57 11.88 -7.44
N GLU A 204 -27.55 10.96 -7.48
CA GLU A 204 -28.98 11.26 -7.34
C GLU A 204 -29.39 11.69 -5.91
N ASN A 205 -28.51 11.56 -4.90
CA ASN A 205 -28.78 12.04 -3.53
C ASN A 205 -28.39 13.52 -3.35
N ASP A 206 -29.05 14.15 -2.39
CA ASP A 206 -28.94 15.58 -2.05
C ASP A 206 -27.54 16.03 -1.58
N ASP A 207 -27.05 17.14 -2.16
CA ASP A 207 -25.77 17.79 -1.84
C ASP A 207 -25.84 18.74 -0.63
N GLY A 208 -26.75 18.51 0.31
CA GLY A 208 -26.77 19.16 1.62
C GLY A 208 -27.19 20.64 1.64
N THR A 209 -26.87 21.31 2.74
CA THR A 209 -27.08 22.75 2.88
C THR A 209 -25.98 23.55 2.18
N GLU A 210 -26.21 24.85 1.97
CA GLU A 210 -25.17 25.76 1.48
C GLU A 210 -23.96 25.80 2.42
N SER A 211 -24.15 25.69 3.74
CA SER A 211 -23.05 25.57 4.70
C SER A 211 -22.19 24.32 4.49
N MET A 212 -22.77 23.20 4.05
CA MET A 212 -22.02 21.97 3.75
C MET A 212 -21.21 22.10 2.45
N ARG A 213 -21.80 22.67 1.38
CA ARG A 213 -21.09 22.92 0.11
C ARG A 213 -19.91 23.87 0.27
N ASN A 214 -20.09 24.92 1.08
CA ASN A 214 -19.03 25.86 1.46
C ASN A 214 -17.85 25.22 2.23
N VAL A 215 -17.96 23.94 2.63
CA VAL A 215 -16.87 23.12 3.19
C VAL A 215 -16.39 22.09 2.17
N SER A 216 -17.29 21.35 1.51
CA SER A 216 -16.93 20.27 0.59
C SER A 216 -16.25 20.76 -0.70
N ASP A 217 -16.61 21.94 -1.21
CA ASP A 217 -16.05 22.47 -2.45
C ASP A 217 -14.53 22.77 -2.28
N PRO A 218 -14.06 23.48 -1.23
CA PRO A 218 -12.64 23.59 -0.90
C PRO A 218 -11.91 22.24 -0.71
N ILE A 219 -12.56 21.25 -0.08
CA ILE A 219 -11.97 19.91 0.11
C ILE A 219 -11.76 19.20 -1.24
N ARG A 220 -12.74 19.27 -2.15
CA ARG A 220 -12.58 18.73 -3.52
C ARG A 220 -11.49 19.47 -4.30
N GLU A 221 -11.47 20.81 -4.24
CA GLU A 221 -10.49 21.63 -4.97
C GLU A 221 -9.06 21.41 -4.45
N GLY A 222 -8.88 21.24 -3.14
CA GLY A 222 -7.59 20.88 -2.54
C GLY A 222 -7.07 19.52 -3.02
N ALA A 223 -7.94 18.51 -3.11
CA ALA A 223 -7.57 17.17 -3.56
C ALA A 223 -7.30 17.10 -5.08
N GLU A 224 -8.14 17.74 -5.92
CA GLU A 224 -7.86 17.90 -7.35
C GLU A 224 -6.53 18.65 -7.57
N GLY A 225 -6.26 19.68 -6.76
CA GLY A 225 -4.99 20.42 -6.76
C GLY A 225 -3.78 19.55 -6.40
N PHE A 226 -3.85 18.83 -5.27
CA PHE A 226 -2.76 17.96 -4.82
C PHE A 226 -2.43 16.87 -5.84
N LEU A 227 -3.43 16.13 -6.33
CA LEU A 227 -3.21 15.07 -7.32
C LEU A 227 -2.65 15.63 -8.64
N SER A 228 -3.10 16.82 -9.07
CA SER A 228 -2.52 17.48 -10.25
C SER A 228 -1.01 17.73 -10.08
N VAL A 229 -0.55 18.21 -8.93
CA VAL A 229 0.88 18.43 -8.68
C VAL A 229 1.63 17.10 -8.49
N GLN A 230 1.06 16.14 -7.76
CA GLN A 230 1.65 14.81 -7.52
C GLN A 230 1.85 14.04 -8.83
N TYR A 231 0.83 13.97 -9.70
CA TYR A 231 0.92 13.26 -10.98
C TYR A 231 1.90 13.95 -11.93
N ASN A 232 1.97 15.28 -11.91
CA ASN A 232 3.01 16.05 -12.61
C ASN A 232 4.42 15.82 -12.04
N ALA A 233 4.58 15.35 -10.81
CA ALA A 233 5.88 14.91 -10.26
C ALA A 233 6.19 13.47 -10.69
N ILE A 234 5.24 12.54 -10.54
CA ILE A 234 5.37 11.13 -10.95
C ILE A 234 5.74 11.03 -12.44
N ALA A 235 5.06 11.76 -13.32
CA ALA A 235 5.35 11.76 -14.76
C ALA A 235 6.80 12.21 -15.10
N LYS A 236 7.38 13.13 -14.31
CA LYS A 236 8.76 13.61 -14.49
C LYS A 236 9.81 12.58 -14.08
N PHE A 237 9.47 11.63 -13.20
CA PHE A 237 10.33 10.49 -12.86
C PHE A 237 10.07 9.28 -13.78
N ALA A 238 8.81 9.04 -14.18
CA ALA A 238 8.41 7.94 -15.05
C ALA A 238 9.02 8.05 -16.46
N LEU A 239 9.09 9.24 -17.05
CA LEU A 239 9.65 9.39 -18.40
C LEU A 239 11.17 9.06 -18.48
N PRO A 240 12.06 9.61 -17.62
CA PRO A 240 13.45 9.15 -17.55
C PRO A 240 13.59 7.67 -17.22
N LEU A 241 12.74 7.12 -16.34
CA LEU A 241 12.76 5.70 -16.00
C LEU A 241 12.40 4.82 -17.21
N SER A 242 11.38 5.18 -18.00
CA SER A 242 11.04 4.46 -19.23
C SER A 242 12.19 4.43 -20.25
N ILE A 243 12.99 5.50 -20.34
CA ILE A 243 14.21 5.54 -21.17
C ILE A 243 15.29 4.63 -20.57
N LEU A 244 15.45 4.62 -19.24
CA LEU A 244 16.37 3.71 -18.55
C LEU A 244 16.00 2.23 -18.78
N ILE A 245 14.71 1.89 -18.87
CA ILE A 245 14.24 0.54 -19.26
C ILE A 245 14.69 0.21 -20.69
N VAL A 246 14.46 1.08 -21.68
CA VAL A 246 14.92 0.81 -23.05
C VAL A 246 16.44 0.62 -23.09
N VAL A 247 17.19 1.40 -22.30
CA VAL A 247 18.65 1.30 -22.19
C VAL A 247 19.10 0.03 -21.46
N SER A 248 18.42 -0.42 -20.39
CA SER A 248 18.83 -1.60 -19.60
C SER A 248 18.85 -2.86 -20.46
N TYR A 249 17.82 -3.08 -21.27
CA TYR A 249 17.71 -4.23 -22.16
C TYR A 249 18.82 -4.29 -23.23
N GLN A 250 19.50 -3.18 -23.55
CA GLN A 250 20.64 -3.20 -24.48
C GLN A 250 21.88 -3.89 -23.89
N PHE A 251 21.94 -4.05 -22.55
CA PHE A 251 23.02 -4.77 -21.89
C PHE A 251 22.86 -6.29 -21.94
N ARG A 252 21.64 -6.83 -22.15
CA ARG A 252 21.34 -8.27 -22.25
C ARG A 252 22.31 -8.97 -23.23
N PRO A 253 22.97 -10.08 -22.82
CA PRO A 253 23.91 -10.80 -23.68
C PRO A 253 23.28 -11.20 -25.02
N HIS A 254 23.95 -10.87 -26.14
CA HIS A 254 23.49 -11.30 -27.46
C HIS A 254 23.78 -12.79 -27.64
N HIS A 255 22.72 -13.60 -27.76
CA HIS A 255 22.82 -15.06 -27.83
C HIS A 255 23.17 -15.54 -29.24
N GLU A 256 24.47 -15.54 -29.58
CA GLU A 256 25.01 -16.06 -30.85
C GLU A 256 24.71 -17.57 -31.10
N GLY A 257 24.15 -18.29 -30.11
CA GLY A 257 23.83 -19.71 -30.20
C GLY A 257 22.40 -20.05 -30.64
N SER A 258 21.51 -19.08 -30.85
CA SER A 258 20.09 -19.35 -31.18
C SER A 258 19.88 -19.75 -32.66
N HIS A 259 20.43 -20.90 -33.04
CA HIS A 259 20.23 -21.49 -34.37
C HIS A 259 18.83 -22.09 -34.58
N ASN A 260 18.01 -22.19 -33.52
CA ASN A 260 16.63 -22.73 -33.59
C ASN A 260 15.53 -21.65 -33.59
N GLY A 261 15.79 -20.42 -33.13
CA GLY A 261 14.91 -19.26 -33.35
C GLY A 261 13.49 -19.30 -32.75
N ILE A 262 13.24 -20.13 -31.73
CA ILE A 262 11.93 -20.29 -31.07
C ILE A 262 11.86 -19.44 -29.79
N GLY A 263 10.67 -18.93 -29.45
CA GLY A 263 10.40 -18.20 -28.22
C GLY A 263 10.97 -16.77 -28.18
N ILE A 264 11.03 -16.19 -26.98
CA ILE A 264 11.33 -14.76 -26.74
C ILE A 264 12.74 -14.35 -27.21
N HIS A 265 13.70 -15.27 -27.27
CA HIS A 265 15.01 -15.02 -27.87
C HIS A 265 14.95 -14.56 -29.35
N SER A 266 13.82 -14.76 -30.04
CA SER A 266 13.59 -14.20 -31.39
C SER A 266 13.39 -12.68 -31.41
N VAL A 267 13.02 -12.07 -30.27
CA VAL A 267 12.74 -10.62 -30.14
C VAL A 267 14.02 -9.87 -29.76
N GLY A 268 14.47 -8.98 -30.65
CA GLY A 268 15.68 -8.18 -30.42
C GLY A 268 15.58 -7.25 -29.20
N ASN A 269 16.70 -7.08 -28.50
CA ASN A 269 16.83 -6.30 -27.25
C ASN A 269 16.19 -4.90 -27.28
N LEU A 270 16.25 -4.20 -28.41
CA LEU A 270 15.63 -2.88 -28.57
C LEU A 270 14.09 -2.96 -28.54
N THR A 271 13.51 -3.92 -29.27
CA THR A 271 12.06 -4.18 -29.27
C THR A 271 11.60 -4.58 -27.86
N LEU A 272 12.32 -5.49 -27.21
CA LEU A 272 11.98 -5.97 -25.87
C LEU A 272 12.01 -4.82 -24.83
N GLY A 273 13.04 -3.98 -24.85
CA GLY A 273 13.11 -2.78 -24.00
C GLY A 273 12.00 -1.76 -24.27
N ILE A 274 11.61 -1.56 -25.54
CA ILE A 274 10.49 -0.69 -25.92
C ILE A 274 9.15 -1.26 -25.41
N LEU A 275 8.91 -2.57 -25.53
CA LEU A 275 7.70 -3.22 -25.01
C LEU A 275 7.61 -3.06 -23.49
N SER A 276 8.68 -3.37 -22.75
CA SER A 276 8.71 -3.21 -21.29
C SER A 276 8.49 -1.75 -20.86
N ALA A 277 9.06 -0.78 -21.58
CA ALA A 277 8.83 0.65 -21.34
C ALA A 277 7.39 1.10 -21.68
N MET A 278 6.78 0.58 -22.75
CA MET A 278 5.37 0.84 -23.10
C MET A 278 4.41 0.21 -22.09
N GLY A 279 4.67 -1.02 -21.65
CA GLY A 279 3.93 -1.69 -20.57
C GLY A 279 3.98 -0.88 -19.28
N PHE A 280 5.18 -0.41 -18.89
CA PHE A 280 5.39 0.48 -17.74
C PHE A 280 4.57 1.77 -17.84
N LEU A 281 4.62 2.49 -18.96
CA LEU A 281 3.82 3.71 -19.11
C LEU A 281 2.31 3.42 -19.13
N PHE A 282 1.87 2.28 -19.66
CA PHE A 282 0.46 1.90 -19.68
C PHE A 282 -0.06 1.51 -18.29
N GLY A 283 0.67 0.70 -17.53
CA GLY A 283 0.33 0.33 -16.14
C GLY A 283 0.31 1.56 -15.21
N ALA A 284 1.27 2.47 -15.39
CA ALA A 284 1.31 3.74 -14.69
C ALA A 284 0.08 4.61 -14.97
N VAL A 285 -0.34 4.71 -16.24
CA VAL A 285 -1.54 5.47 -16.64
C VAL A 285 -2.82 4.81 -16.08
N CYS A 286 -2.96 3.49 -16.13
CA CYS A 286 -4.14 2.81 -15.56
C CYS A 286 -4.24 2.99 -14.04
N SER A 287 -3.12 2.87 -13.31
CA SER A 287 -3.05 3.10 -11.86
C SER A 287 -3.43 4.55 -11.49
N ALA A 288 -2.88 5.53 -12.20
CA ALA A 288 -3.20 6.95 -11.99
C ALA A 288 -4.67 7.30 -12.34
N ILE A 289 -5.25 6.69 -13.37
CA ILE A 289 -6.68 6.86 -13.68
C ILE A 289 -7.53 6.30 -12.55
N SER A 290 -7.22 5.10 -12.04
CA SER A 290 -7.96 4.50 -10.93
C SER A 290 -7.94 5.39 -9.69
N GLY A 291 -6.74 5.81 -9.25
CA GLY A 291 -6.55 6.73 -8.13
C GLY A 291 -7.39 8.00 -8.27
N TYR A 292 -7.30 8.71 -9.40
CA TYR A 292 -8.10 9.92 -9.65
C TYR A 292 -9.62 9.65 -9.56
N THR A 293 -10.11 8.53 -10.11
CA THR A 293 -11.55 8.20 -10.04
C THR A 293 -12.03 7.86 -8.63
N SER A 294 -11.15 7.33 -7.77
CA SER A 294 -11.48 7.06 -6.37
C SER A 294 -11.61 8.33 -5.52
N MET A 295 -10.71 9.31 -5.71
CA MET A 295 -10.83 10.66 -5.14
C MET A 295 -12.12 11.33 -5.61
N TRP A 296 -12.36 11.31 -6.93
CA TRP A 296 -13.50 12.01 -7.53
C TRP A 296 -14.85 11.54 -6.98
N VAL A 297 -15.04 10.22 -6.75
CA VAL A 297 -16.29 9.74 -6.13
C VAL A 297 -16.32 10.02 -4.63
N ALA A 298 -15.19 9.97 -3.92
CA ALA A 298 -15.14 10.25 -2.48
C ALA A 298 -15.57 11.70 -2.19
N ALA A 299 -15.02 12.66 -2.95
CA ALA A 299 -15.34 14.08 -2.91
C ALA A 299 -16.78 14.45 -3.36
N GLN A 300 -17.52 13.47 -3.90
CA GLN A 300 -18.95 13.59 -4.23
C GLN A 300 -19.83 12.81 -3.24
N THR A 301 -19.28 11.80 -2.54
CA THR A 301 -20.04 10.94 -1.63
C THR A 301 -20.07 11.52 -0.21
N ASN A 302 -18.96 12.09 0.27
CA ASN A 302 -18.82 12.62 1.62
C ASN A 302 -19.94 13.60 2.04
N ILE A 303 -20.21 14.64 1.25
CA ILE A 303 -21.29 15.60 1.51
C ILE A 303 -22.68 14.96 1.46
N ARG A 304 -22.89 13.95 0.61
CA ARG A 304 -24.15 13.21 0.51
C ARG A 304 -24.39 12.29 1.70
N VAL A 305 -23.33 11.68 2.25
CA VAL A 305 -23.37 10.92 3.51
C VAL A 305 -23.70 11.85 4.68
N ALA A 306 -23.06 13.01 4.76
CA ALA A 306 -23.38 14.02 5.76
C ALA A 306 -24.83 14.55 5.61
N SER A 307 -25.35 14.73 4.38
CA SER A 307 -26.74 15.15 4.18
C SER A 307 -27.76 14.05 4.52
N ALA A 308 -27.40 12.79 4.28
CA ALA A 308 -28.20 11.64 4.66
C ALA A 308 -28.19 11.40 6.18
N ALA A 309 -27.07 11.65 6.88
CA ALA A 309 -26.97 11.50 8.33
C ALA A 309 -27.96 12.40 9.09
N ARG A 310 -28.28 13.59 8.55
CA ARG A 310 -29.33 14.52 9.01
C ARG A 310 -30.77 13.97 8.89
N ARG A 311 -30.96 12.80 8.27
CA ARG A 311 -32.27 12.20 7.94
C ARG A 311 -32.38 10.74 8.36
N SER A 312 -31.32 9.94 8.19
CA SER A 312 -31.26 8.52 8.53
C SER A 312 -29.81 8.00 8.53
N TYR A 313 -29.36 7.49 9.68
CA TYR A 313 -28.09 6.76 9.82
C TYR A 313 -27.95 5.61 8.80
N THR A 314 -29.06 4.90 8.54
CA THR A 314 -29.07 3.76 7.61
C THR A 314 -29.02 4.19 6.14
N GLU A 315 -29.50 5.40 5.81
CA GLU A 315 -29.33 5.99 4.48
C GLU A 315 -27.86 6.43 4.27
N ALA A 316 -27.27 7.09 5.27
CA ALA A 316 -25.86 7.49 5.27
C ALA A 316 -24.91 6.30 5.10
N LEU A 317 -25.12 5.21 5.84
CA LEU A 317 -24.36 3.95 5.73
C LEU A 317 -24.38 3.41 4.29
N VAL A 318 -25.56 3.32 3.67
CA VAL A 318 -25.72 2.73 2.34
C VAL A 318 -25.16 3.65 1.23
N ILE A 319 -25.26 4.97 1.37
CA ILE A 319 -24.62 5.91 0.43
C ILE A 319 -23.10 5.84 0.55
N CYS A 320 -22.56 5.83 1.78
CA CYS A 320 -21.13 5.75 2.04
C CYS A 320 -20.51 4.48 1.43
N PHE A 321 -21.11 3.32 1.73
CA PHE A 321 -20.63 2.04 1.21
C PHE A 321 -20.76 1.93 -0.32
N ARG A 322 -21.77 2.56 -0.94
CA ARG A 322 -21.89 2.61 -2.41
C ARG A 322 -20.85 3.52 -3.08
N GLY A 323 -20.41 4.59 -2.42
CA GLY A 323 -19.28 5.40 -2.89
C GLY A 323 -17.98 4.60 -2.86
N GLY A 324 -17.68 3.93 -1.75
CA GLY A 324 -16.53 3.03 -1.66
C GLY A 324 -16.57 1.90 -2.69
N ALA A 325 -17.75 1.32 -2.91
CA ALA A 325 -17.98 0.28 -3.92
C ALA A 325 -17.79 0.74 -5.37
N PHE A 326 -18.11 2.00 -5.70
CA PHE A 326 -17.80 2.55 -7.03
C PHE A 326 -16.30 2.47 -7.31
N SER A 327 -15.49 3.01 -6.40
CA SER A 327 -14.04 3.03 -6.52
C SER A 327 -13.50 1.61 -6.68
N ALA A 328 -13.94 0.69 -5.83
CA ALA A 328 -13.45 -0.69 -5.83
C ALA A 328 -13.81 -1.46 -7.11
N LEU A 329 -15.05 -1.33 -7.58
CA LEU A 329 -15.52 -2.00 -8.79
C LEU A 329 -14.81 -1.46 -10.03
N LEU A 330 -14.69 -0.14 -10.17
CA LEU A 330 -13.99 0.48 -11.28
C LEU A 330 -12.49 0.16 -11.25
N ASN A 331 -11.88 0.16 -10.07
CA ASN A 331 -10.47 -0.16 -9.89
C ASN A 331 -10.10 -1.55 -10.44
N LEU A 332 -10.78 -2.61 -9.98
CA LEU A 332 -10.51 -3.96 -10.48
C LEU A 332 -10.88 -4.10 -11.96
N THR A 333 -11.95 -3.44 -12.40
CA THR A 333 -12.35 -3.41 -13.82
C THR A 333 -11.26 -2.81 -14.70
N LEU A 334 -10.61 -1.72 -14.28
CA LEU A 334 -9.50 -1.10 -15.01
C LEU A 334 -8.26 -2.00 -15.03
N CYS A 335 -7.98 -2.74 -13.95
CA CYS A 335 -6.86 -3.68 -13.89
C CYS A 335 -7.07 -4.86 -14.86
N VAL A 336 -8.20 -5.56 -14.75
CA VAL A 336 -8.56 -6.67 -15.66
C VAL A 336 -8.62 -6.19 -17.11
N ALA A 337 -9.17 -5.00 -17.37
CA ALA A 337 -9.23 -4.42 -18.71
C ALA A 337 -7.84 -4.06 -19.26
N GLY A 338 -6.95 -3.48 -18.46
CA GLY A 338 -5.60 -3.12 -18.89
C GLY A 338 -4.75 -4.35 -19.21
N VAL A 339 -4.70 -5.33 -18.30
CA VAL A 339 -3.98 -6.60 -18.52
C VAL A 339 -4.53 -7.34 -19.75
N THR A 340 -5.86 -7.44 -19.89
CA THR A 340 -6.49 -8.08 -21.07
C THR A 340 -6.19 -7.32 -22.37
N THR A 341 -6.22 -5.98 -22.35
CA THR A 341 -5.92 -5.14 -23.53
C THR A 341 -4.47 -5.29 -23.97
N LEU A 342 -3.53 -5.29 -23.02
CA LEU A 342 -2.10 -5.48 -23.30
C LEU A 342 -1.83 -6.88 -23.86
N PHE A 343 -2.42 -7.92 -23.28
CA PHE A 343 -2.31 -9.29 -23.79
C PHE A 343 -2.83 -9.40 -25.24
N VAL A 344 -4.02 -8.86 -25.51
CA VAL A 344 -4.60 -8.87 -26.87
C VAL A 344 -3.74 -8.10 -27.85
N LEU A 345 -3.18 -6.94 -27.47
CA LEU A 345 -2.27 -6.17 -28.31
C LEU A 345 -1.02 -6.98 -28.68
N LEU A 346 -0.36 -7.59 -27.68
CA LEU A 346 0.86 -8.37 -27.88
C LEU A 346 0.61 -9.62 -28.73
N ASN A 347 -0.48 -10.34 -28.48
CA ASN A 347 -0.94 -11.48 -29.28
C ASN A 347 -1.11 -11.11 -30.76
N GLN A 348 -1.76 -9.98 -31.06
CA GLN A 348 -1.90 -9.51 -32.44
C GLN A 348 -0.54 -9.18 -33.08
N LEU A 349 0.37 -8.53 -32.36
CA LEU A 349 1.68 -8.14 -32.89
C LEU A 349 2.63 -9.32 -33.14
N PHE A 350 2.66 -10.31 -32.23
CA PHE A 350 3.71 -11.32 -32.17
C PHE A 350 3.27 -12.76 -32.41
N CYS A 351 1.98 -13.09 -32.30
CA CYS A 351 1.46 -14.44 -32.63
C CYS A 351 0.73 -14.43 -33.98
N ASN A 352 -0.04 -13.38 -34.27
CA ASN A 352 -0.79 -13.24 -35.53
C ASN A 352 0.03 -12.61 -36.68
N GLY A 353 1.36 -12.49 -36.54
CA GLY A 353 2.28 -12.36 -37.67
C GLY A 353 2.61 -10.95 -38.19
N TYR A 354 2.65 -9.92 -37.33
CA TYR A 354 3.12 -8.58 -37.74
C TYR A 354 4.61 -8.33 -37.49
N ILE A 355 5.19 -8.82 -36.38
CA ILE A 355 6.58 -8.50 -35.96
C ILE A 355 7.41 -9.74 -35.59
N GLY A 356 6.78 -10.87 -35.27
CA GLY A 356 7.47 -12.12 -34.92
C GLY A 356 6.56 -13.34 -34.97
N SER A 357 7.07 -14.46 -34.44
CA SER A 357 6.37 -15.75 -34.31
C SER A 357 6.53 -16.30 -32.89
N LEU A 358 5.95 -15.61 -31.92
CA LEU A 358 5.84 -16.06 -30.53
C LEU A 358 4.61 -16.95 -30.33
N THR A 359 4.67 -17.81 -29.32
CA THR A 359 3.53 -18.59 -28.82
C THR A 359 2.72 -17.78 -27.80
N LEU A 360 1.52 -18.23 -27.45
CA LEU A 360 0.68 -17.56 -26.45
C LEU A 360 1.27 -17.62 -25.03
N VAL A 361 2.10 -18.62 -24.72
CA VAL A 361 2.79 -18.76 -23.43
C VAL A 361 4.03 -17.86 -23.31
N ASP A 362 4.57 -17.34 -24.41
CA ASP A 362 5.67 -16.35 -24.38
C ASP A 362 5.20 -14.95 -23.93
N LEU A 363 3.90 -14.66 -24.01
CA LEU A 363 3.37 -13.30 -23.84
C LEU A 363 3.42 -12.71 -22.40
N PRO A 364 3.23 -13.48 -21.29
CA PRO A 364 3.13 -12.91 -19.94
C PRO A 364 4.35 -12.13 -19.46
N ILE A 365 5.56 -12.60 -19.75
CA ILE A 365 6.79 -11.93 -19.31
C ILE A 365 7.02 -10.60 -20.04
N LEU A 366 6.51 -10.45 -21.27
CA LEU A 366 6.43 -9.16 -21.98
C LEU A 366 5.52 -8.13 -21.27
N MET A 367 4.69 -8.58 -20.32
CA MET A 367 3.75 -7.75 -19.58
C MET A 367 4.27 -7.31 -18.20
N VAL A 368 5.43 -7.82 -17.72
CA VAL A 368 6.03 -7.46 -16.41
C VAL A 368 6.15 -5.94 -16.22
N GLY A 369 6.46 -5.21 -17.29
CA GLY A 369 6.48 -3.75 -17.30
C GLY A 369 5.18 -3.11 -16.78
N TYR A 370 4.01 -3.68 -17.09
CA TYR A 370 2.71 -3.18 -16.61
C TYR A 370 2.59 -3.23 -15.08
N GLY A 371 3.02 -4.33 -14.46
CA GLY A 371 3.10 -4.46 -13.01
C GLY A 371 4.03 -3.40 -12.42
N PHE A 372 5.25 -3.27 -12.94
CA PHE A 372 6.20 -2.23 -12.49
C PHE A 372 5.65 -0.81 -12.64
N GLY A 373 4.91 -0.53 -13.72
CA GLY A 373 4.23 0.74 -13.94
C GLY A 373 3.19 1.04 -12.87
N ALA A 374 2.39 0.04 -12.48
CA ALA A 374 1.44 0.15 -11.38
C ALA A 374 2.14 0.39 -10.04
N SER A 375 3.18 -0.39 -9.70
CA SER A 375 3.98 -0.26 -8.46
C SER A 375 4.62 1.10 -8.33
N PHE A 376 5.14 1.64 -9.43
CA PHE A 376 5.81 2.93 -9.44
C PHE A 376 4.89 4.09 -9.07
N VAL A 377 3.67 4.15 -9.64
CA VAL A 377 2.71 5.22 -9.32
C VAL A 377 2.10 4.98 -7.93
N ALA A 378 1.79 3.72 -7.58
CA ALA A 378 1.26 3.37 -6.26
C ALA A 378 2.18 3.81 -5.12
N LEU A 379 3.52 3.66 -5.25
CA LEU A 379 4.47 4.10 -4.23
C LEU A 379 4.33 5.60 -3.94
N PHE A 380 4.38 6.44 -4.97
CA PHE A 380 4.35 7.89 -4.79
C PHE A 380 2.97 8.40 -4.36
N MET A 381 1.90 7.68 -4.71
CA MET A 381 0.56 7.97 -4.20
C MET A 381 0.42 7.60 -2.72
N GLN A 382 0.80 6.39 -2.31
CA GLN A 382 0.71 5.95 -0.91
C GLN A 382 1.66 6.74 0.01
N LEU A 383 2.93 6.91 -0.37
CA LEU A 383 3.91 7.65 0.43
C LEU A 383 3.62 9.16 0.43
N GLY A 384 3.36 9.74 -0.75
CA GLY A 384 3.11 11.18 -0.87
C GLY A 384 1.77 11.59 -0.28
N GLY A 385 0.73 10.77 -0.46
CA GLY A 385 -0.58 10.94 0.16
C GLY A 385 -0.51 10.75 1.68
N GLY A 386 0.12 9.67 2.16
CA GLY A 386 0.31 9.41 3.59
C GLY A 386 1.06 10.53 4.33
N ILE A 387 2.19 11.01 3.78
CA ILE A 387 2.90 12.17 4.35
C ILE A 387 2.02 13.43 4.35
N TYR A 388 1.12 13.59 3.37
CA TYR A 388 0.20 14.71 3.33
C TYR A 388 -0.89 14.59 4.41
N THR A 389 -1.67 13.50 4.46
CA THR A 389 -2.75 13.33 5.45
C THR A 389 -2.21 13.39 6.88
N LYS A 390 -1.27 12.51 7.25
CA LYS A 390 -0.84 12.40 8.65
C LYS A 390 -0.03 13.58 9.16
N ALA A 391 0.42 14.48 8.28
CA ALA A 391 1.02 15.73 8.70
C ALA A 391 0.01 16.88 8.85
N ALA A 392 -1.11 16.83 8.14
CA ALA A 392 -2.26 17.71 8.38
C ALA A 392 -2.97 17.30 9.67
N ASP A 393 -3.35 16.03 9.80
CA ASP A 393 -3.93 15.34 10.97
C ASP A 393 -3.22 15.68 12.28
N VAL A 394 -2.00 15.18 12.48
CA VAL A 394 -1.18 15.43 13.68
C VAL A 394 -0.95 16.94 13.91
N GLY A 395 -0.97 17.76 12.86
CA GLY A 395 -0.87 19.21 12.96
C GLY A 395 -2.17 19.90 13.43
N ALA A 396 -3.32 19.41 12.98
CA ALA A 396 -4.65 19.85 13.37
C ALA A 396 -4.96 19.42 14.81
N ASP A 397 -4.71 18.16 15.14
CA ASP A 397 -5.05 17.54 16.43
C ASP A 397 -4.22 18.09 17.59
N LEU A 398 -2.90 18.19 17.41
CA LEU A 398 -2.01 18.63 18.47
C LEU A 398 -2.25 20.10 18.86
N VAL A 399 -2.51 20.98 17.88
CA VAL A 399 -2.80 22.39 18.18
C VAL A 399 -4.28 22.61 18.53
N GLY A 400 -5.19 21.86 17.92
CA GLY A 400 -6.64 21.92 18.16
C GLY A 400 -7.04 21.31 19.50
N LYS A 401 -7.01 19.96 19.58
CA LYS A 401 -7.46 19.21 20.75
C LYS A 401 -6.57 19.44 21.98
N VAL A 402 -5.24 19.35 21.82
CA VAL A 402 -4.31 19.35 22.98
C VAL A 402 -3.95 20.76 23.47
N GLU A 403 -3.56 21.68 22.58
CA GLU A 403 -3.19 23.06 22.98
C GLU A 403 -4.41 23.97 23.15
N SER A 404 -5.34 23.98 22.19
CA SER A 404 -6.44 24.96 22.15
C SER A 404 -7.73 24.48 22.81
N ASN A 405 -7.86 23.17 23.10
CA ASN A 405 -9.05 22.52 23.66
C ASN A 405 -10.33 22.82 22.83
N ILE A 406 -10.18 22.82 21.50
CA ILE A 406 -11.30 22.87 20.54
C ILE A 406 -11.63 21.45 20.02
N PRO A 407 -12.85 21.22 19.50
CA PRO A 407 -13.22 19.93 18.90
C PRO A 407 -12.28 19.43 17.78
N GLU A 408 -12.39 18.13 17.52
CA GLU A 408 -12.05 17.50 16.23
C GLU A 408 -12.78 18.25 15.11
N ASP A 409 -12.15 18.47 13.95
CA ASP A 409 -12.73 19.14 12.77
C ASP A 409 -13.31 20.57 12.95
N ASP A 410 -12.98 21.27 14.03
CA ASP A 410 -13.55 22.58 14.31
C ASP A 410 -13.20 23.63 13.21
N PRO A 411 -14.18 24.38 12.65
CA PRO A 411 -13.99 25.31 11.53
C PRO A 411 -13.24 26.61 11.89
N ARG A 412 -12.65 26.69 13.09
CA ARG A 412 -11.62 27.67 13.45
C ARG A 412 -10.22 27.20 13.07
N ASN A 413 -9.98 25.90 12.97
CA ASN A 413 -8.65 25.32 12.78
C ASN A 413 -8.22 25.32 11.29
N PRO A 414 -7.20 26.10 10.88
CA PRO A 414 -6.75 26.17 9.48
C PRO A 414 -6.25 24.85 8.88
N ALA A 415 -5.88 23.86 9.70
CA ALA A 415 -5.38 22.59 9.20
C ALA A 415 -6.48 21.63 8.71
N VAL A 416 -7.73 21.74 9.19
CA VAL A 416 -8.79 20.74 8.96
C VAL A 416 -9.13 20.55 7.48
N ILE A 417 -9.13 21.60 6.65
CA ILE A 417 -9.33 21.43 5.20
C ILE A 417 -8.16 20.67 4.56
N ALA A 418 -6.92 20.81 5.04
CA ALA A 418 -5.80 19.99 4.57
C ALA A 418 -5.90 18.54 5.08
N ASP A 419 -6.50 18.33 6.24
CA ASP A 419 -6.72 17.01 6.83
C ASP A 419 -7.74 16.20 6.03
N LEU A 420 -8.91 16.79 5.79
CA LEU A 420 -9.99 16.18 5.00
C LEU A 420 -9.64 16.05 3.50
N VAL A 421 -8.77 16.91 2.96
CA VAL A 421 -8.13 16.65 1.65
C VAL A 421 -7.26 15.40 1.72
N GLY A 422 -6.58 15.20 2.84
CA GLY A 422 -5.70 14.09 3.17
C GLY A 422 -6.36 12.73 3.03
N ASP A 423 -7.49 12.47 3.67
CA ASP A 423 -8.17 11.16 3.63
C ASP A 423 -8.47 10.72 2.19
N MET A 424 -8.76 11.69 1.32
CA MET A 424 -9.03 11.43 -0.09
C MET A 424 -7.73 11.14 -0.86
N VAL A 425 -6.64 11.87 -0.63
CA VAL A 425 -5.37 11.70 -1.39
C VAL A 425 -4.42 10.64 -0.81
N GLY A 426 -4.61 10.25 0.45
CA GLY A 426 -3.95 9.13 1.12
C GLY A 426 -4.85 7.90 1.14
N ASP A 427 -5.74 7.82 2.13
CA ASP A 427 -6.54 6.62 2.45
C ASP A 427 -7.47 6.12 1.34
N CYS A 428 -7.93 6.99 0.42
CA CYS A 428 -8.74 6.58 -0.74
C CYS A 428 -7.89 6.33 -2.00
N VAL A 429 -7.08 7.32 -2.43
CA VAL A 429 -6.25 7.22 -3.66
C VAL A 429 -5.15 6.19 -3.53
N GLY A 430 -4.36 6.26 -2.45
CA GLY A 430 -3.23 5.37 -2.20
C GLY A 430 -3.70 3.92 -2.14
N SER A 431 -4.67 3.62 -1.26
CA SER A 431 -5.18 2.26 -1.07
C SER A 431 -5.89 1.69 -2.30
N SER A 432 -6.56 2.52 -3.11
CA SER A 432 -7.12 2.07 -4.39
C SER A 432 -6.01 1.66 -5.37
N ALA A 433 -4.92 2.42 -5.44
CA ALA A 433 -3.78 2.10 -6.30
C ALA A 433 -2.91 0.96 -5.79
N ASP A 434 -2.80 0.78 -4.47
CA ASP A 434 -2.14 -0.37 -3.83
C ASP A 434 -2.87 -1.69 -4.19
N VAL A 435 -4.20 -1.70 -4.10
CA VAL A 435 -4.99 -2.87 -4.52
C VAL A 435 -4.98 -3.06 -6.05
N PHE A 436 -4.92 -1.98 -6.84
CA PHE A 436 -4.74 -2.06 -8.29
C PHE A 436 -3.43 -2.77 -8.66
N GLU A 437 -2.35 -2.33 -8.03
CA GLU A 437 -0.98 -2.82 -8.17
C GLU A 437 -0.87 -4.28 -7.75
N SER A 438 -1.45 -4.63 -6.59
CA SER A 438 -1.47 -5.99 -6.05
C SER A 438 -1.98 -6.94 -7.12
N VAL A 439 -3.21 -6.71 -7.56
CA VAL A 439 -3.88 -7.59 -8.51
C VAL A 439 -3.18 -7.58 -9.88
N ALA A 440 -2.63 -6.45 -10.32
CA ALA A 440 -1.87 -6.40 -11.57
C ALA A 440 -0.62 -7.30 -11.52
N ALA A 441 0.17 -7.21 -10.45
CA ALA A 441 1.36 -8.03 -10.24
C ALA A 441 1.01 -9.51 -10.02
N GLU A 442 -0.05 -9.78 -9.24
CA GLU A 442 -0.50 -11.13 -8.90
C GLU A 442 -1.08 -11.87 -10.12
N ILE A 443 -1.86 -11.19 -10.97
CA ILE A 443 -2.33 -11.75 -12.25
C ILE A 443 -1.14 -12.06 -13.16
N ILE A 444 -0.22 -11.10 -13.38
CA ILE A 444 0.89 -11.28 -14.32
C ILE A 444 1.86 -12.38 -13.84
N GLY A 445 2.20 -12.43 -12.55
CA GLY A 445 3.03 -13.50 -12.01
C GLY A 445 2.35 -14.87 -12.04
N ALA A 446 1.03 -14.95 -11.85
CA ALA A 446 0.28 -16.19 -12.05
C ALA A 446 0.23 -16.63 -13.52
N MET A 447 0.18 -15.67 -14.47
CA MET A 447 0.29 -15.94 -15.91
C MET A 447 1.69 -16.45 -16.30
N ILE A 448 2.76 -15.93 -15.68
CA ILE A 448 4.13 -16.42 -15.91
C ILE A 448 4.29 -17.85 -15.39
N LEU A 449 3.87 -18.14 -14.15
CA LEU A 449 3.93 -19.51 -13.60
C LEU A 449 3.03 -20.50 -14.36
N ALA A 450 1.91 -20.03 -14.93
CA ALA A 450 1.10 -20.82 -15.84
C ALA A 450 1.85 -21.20 -17.13
N SER A 451 2.64 -20.27 -17.71
CA SER A 451 3.50 -20.56 -18.86
C SER A 451 4.63 -21.52 -18.53
N THR A 452 5.34 -21.34 -17.41
CA THR A 452 6.41 -22.27 -16.98
C THR A 452 5.84 -23.68 -16.78
N LEU A 453 4.71 -23.82 -16.09
CA LEU A 453 4.03 -25.11 -15.91
C LEU A 453 3.53 -25.71 -17.24
N ALA A 454 2.97 -24.91 -18.14
CA ALA A 454 2.47 -25.41 -19.43
C ALA A 454 3.60 -25.95 -20.33
N ASN A 455 4.75 -25.28 -20.31
CA ASN A 455 5.96 -25.73 -21.02
C ASN A 455 6.55 -27.00 -20.39
N GLU A 456 6.68 -27.04 -19.06
CA GLU A 456 7.21 -28.20 -18.30
C GLU A 456 6.33 -29.45 -18.45
N ALA A 457 5.01 -29.28 -18.40
CA ALA A 457 4.05 -30.37 -18.51
C ALA A 457 3.66 -30.74 -19.96
N GLY A 458 4.21 -30.04 -20.97
CA GLY A 458 3.96 -30.33 -22.39
C GLY A 458 2.51 -30.15 -22.83
N PHE A 459 1.83 -29.12 -22.30
CA PHE A 459 0.41 -28.87 -22.57
C PHE A 459 0.11 -28.54 -24.03
N GLU A 460 -1.04 -29.01 -24.53
CA GLU A 460 -1.61 -28.54 -25.80
C GLU A 460 -2.03 -27.07 -25.69
N ASP A 461 -2.06 -26.33 -26.81
CA ASP A 461 -2.46 -24.91 -26.84
C ASP A 461 -3.76 -24.63 -26.06
N ASP A 462 -4.79 -25.45 -26.30
CA ASP A 462 -6.13 -25.33 -25.69
C ASP A 462 -6.15 -25.73 -24.18
N GLN A 463 -5.06 -26.28 -23.65
CA GLN A 463 -4.82 -26.48 -22.21
C GLN A 463 -4.01 -25.30 -21.64
N ALA A 464 -2.89 -24.94 -22.28
CA ALA A 464 -2.03 -23.83 -21.88
C ALA A 464 -2.81 -22.51 -21.78
N ILE A 465 -3.66 -22.21 -22.77
CA ILE A 465 -4.56 -21.05 -22.80
C ILE A 465 -5.47 -20.99 -21.56
N LYS A 466 -5.90 -22.13 -21.01
CA LYS A 466 -6.77 -22.14 -19.82
C LYS A 466 -6.01 -21.79 -18.55
N PHE A 467 -4.84 -22.38 -18.34
CA PHE A 467 -3.99 -22.06 -17.18
C PHE A 467 -3.55 -20.59 -17.22
N LEU A 468 -3.21 -20.10 -18.42
CA LEU A 468 -2.85 -18.72 -18.69
C LEU A 468 -3.98 -17.72 -18.41
N PHE A 469 -5.21 -17.98 -18.83
CA PHE A 469 -6.34 -17.05 -18.58
C PHE A 469 -7.04 -17.23 -17.22
N PHE A 470 -6.74 -18.29 -16.47
CA PHE A 470 -7.31 -18.55 -15.14
C PHE A 470 -7.32 -17.33 -14.19
N PRO A 471 -6.20 -16.63 -13.93
CA PRO A 471 -6.20 -15.48 -13.00
C PRO A 471 -7.11 -14.34 -13.46
N LEU A 472 -7.11 -14.00 -14.75
CA LEU A 472 -8.02 -12.99 -15.33
C LEU A 472 -9.50 -13.38 -15.14
N VAL A 473 -9.82 -14.66 -15.27
CA VAL A 473 -11.19 -15.18 -15.11
C VAL A 473 -11.63 -15.19 -13.63
N VAL A 474 -10.72 -15.42 -12.68
CA VAL A 474 -10.99 -15.28 -11.24
C VAL A 474 -11.32 -13.82 -10.88
N HIS A 475 -10.57 -12.85 -11.37
CA HIS A 475 -10.88 -11.44 -11.09
C HIS A 475 -12.10 -10.92 -11.85
N ALA A 476 -12.37 -11.43 -13.06
CA ALA A 476 -13.65 -11.21 -13.74
C ALA A 476 -14.85 -11.78 -12.95
N MET A 477 -14.66 -12.84 -12.16
CA MET A 477 -15.66 -13.34 -11.22
C MET A 477 -15.81 -12.43 -10.00
N ASP A 478 -14.72 -11.96 -9.37
CA ASP A 478 -14.76 -11.04 -8.21
C ASP A 478 -15.65 -9.82 -8.48
N ILE A 479 -15.44 -9.15 -9.62
CA ILE A 479 -16.27 -8.04 -10.14
C ILE A 479 -17.77 -8.35 -10.01
N VAL A 480 -18.19 -9.58 -10.28
CA VAL A 480 -19.60 -10.02 -10.21
C VAL A 480 -20.00 -10.46 -8.80
N VAL A 481 -19.26 -11.35 -8.13
CA VAL A 481 -19.66 -11.92 -6.83
C VAL A 481 -19.60 -10.88 -5.70
N SER A 482 -18.61 -9.98 -5.74
CA SER A 482 -18.53 -8.83 -4.83
C SER A 482 -19.66 -7.84 -5.11
N SER A 483 -20.02 -7.57 -6.37
CA SER A 483 -21.18 -6.72 -6.70
C SER A 483 -22.50 -7.30 -6.14
N VAL A 484 -22.69 -8.63 -6.20
CA VAL A 484 -23.85 -9.28 -5.58
C VAL A 484 -23.80 -9.16 -4.06
N GLY A 485 -22.63 -9.38 -3.43
CA GLY A 485 -22.45 -9.17 -1.99
C GLY A 485 -22.78 -7.74 -1.55
N ILE A 486 -22.28 -6.73 -2.28
CA ILE A 486 -22.51 -5.30 -2.04
C ILE A 486 -24.00 -4.99 -2.13
N ALA A 487 -24.71 -5.54 -3.11
CA ALA A 487 -26.16 -5.37 -3.26
C ALA A 487 -26.98 -5.98 -2.10
N THR A 488 -26.41 -6.86 -1.26
CA THR A 488 -27.10 -7.37 -0.06
C THR A 488 -27.01 -6.44 1.17
N VAL A 489 -26.14 -5.43 1.14
CA VAL A 489 -26.08 -4.36 2.14
C VAL A 489 -27.17 -3.34 1.80
N ASN A 490 -28.20 -3.26 2.65
CA ASN A 490 -29.43 -2.56 2.32
C ASN A 490 -30.06 -1.85 3.53
N THR A 491 -31.05 -0.99 3.26
CA THR A 491 -31.69 -0.13 4.26
C THR A 491 -32.70 -0.84 5.18
N SER A 492 -32.79 -2.18 5.13
CA SER A 492 -33.75 -2.96 5.94
C SER A 492 -33.25 -3.32 7.34
N GLY A 493 -32.11 -2.77 7.77
CA GLY A 493 -31.63 -2.89 9.14
C GLY A 493 -32.51 -2.13 10.15
N LYS A 494 -32.44 -2.53 11.43
CA LYS A 494 -32.90 -1.65 12.51
C LYS A 494 -31.96 -0.45 12.59
N ALA A 495 -32.51 0.73 12.89
CA ALA A 495 -31.78 2.01 12.91
C ALA A 495 -30.52 2.01 13.80
N ASP A 496 -30.47 1.15 14.81
CA ASP A 496 -29.38 1.04 15.79
C ASP A 496 -28.48 -0.19 15.59
N SER A 497 -28.43 -0.73 14.36
CA SER A 497 -27.56 -1.88 14.05
C SER A 497 -26.10 -1.45 13.85
N ASN A 498 -25.17 -2.13 14.53
CA ASN A 498 -23.72 -1.94 14.34
C ASN A 498 -23.37 -2.15 12.84
N PRO A 499 -22.68 -1.20 12.20
CA PRO A 499 -22.45 -1.19 10.75
C PRO A 499 -21.51 -2.32 10.30
N MET A 500 -20.49 -2.66 11.09
CA MET A 500 -19.58 -3.78 10.82
C MET A 500 -20.36 -5.09 10.66
N LYS A 501 -21.41 -5.29 11.46
CA LYS A 501 -22.25 -6.50 11.40
C LYS A 501 -23.12 -6.54 10.13
N GLN A 502 -23.37 -5.41 9.46
CA GLN A 502 -23.93 -5.38 8.10
C GLN A 502 -22.87 -5.65 7.02
N LEU A 503 -21.71 -4.97 7.09
CA LEU A 503 -20.62 -5.15 6.12
C LEU A 503 -20.11 -6.60 6.09
N GLN A 504 -19.93 -7.22 7.26
CA GLN A 504 -19.61 -8.65 7.41
C GLN A 504 -20.69 -9.60 6.89
N LYS A 505 -21.95 -9.17 6.78
CA LYS A 505 -23.02 -10.00 6.17
C LYS A 505 -22.84 -10.06 4.66
N GLY A 506 -22.64 -8.91 4.00
CA GLY A 506 -22.39 -8.87 2.55
C GLY A 506 -21.08 -9.55 2.16
N TYR A 507 -20.02 -9.39 2.97
CA TYR A 507 -18.74 -10.08 2.75
C TYR A 507 -18.89 -11.60 2.77
N ARG A 508 -19.66 -12.15 3.72
CA ARG A 508 -19.94 -13.60 3.78
C ARG A 508 -20.78 -14.10 2.59
N VAL A 509 -21.65 -13.26 2.02
CA VAL A 509 -22.37 -13.59 0.78
C VAL A 509 -21.41 -13.61 -0.41
N ALA A 510 -20.57 -12.58 -0.57
CA ALA A 510 -19.53 -12.54 -1.61
C ALA A 510 -18.60 -13.77 -1.51
N LEU A 511 -18.11 -14.08 -0.31
CA LEU A 511 -17.21 -15.22 -0.08
C LEU A 511 -17.86 -16.58 -0.39
N ALA A 512 -19.13 -16.78 -0.01
CA ALA A 512 -19.85 -18.01 -0.34
C ALA A 512 -20.07 -18.16 -1.86
N LEU A 513 -20.32 -17.06 -2.57
CA LEU A 513 -20.43 -17.05 -4.03
C LEU A 513 -19.07 -17.26 -4.71
N ALA A 514 -17.99 -16.68 -4.16
CA ALA A 514 -16.62 -16.86 -4.64
C ALA A 514 -16.16 -18.31 -4.51
N VAL A 515 -16.41 -18.99 -3.38
CA VAL A 515 -16.11 -20.44 -3.24
C VAL A 515 -16.78 -21.28 -4.34
N VAL A 516 -18.06 -21.00 -4.63
CA VAL A 516 -18.82 -21.74 -5.66
C VAL A 516 -18.33 -21.39 -7.07
N GLY A 517 -18.10 -20.12 -7.37
CA GLY A 517 -17.59 -19.68 -8.66
C GLY A 517 -16.16 -20.19 -8.94
N PHE A 518 -15.29 -20.15 -7.93
CA PHE A 518 -13.91 -20.65 -8.02
C PHE A 518 -13.88 -22.16 -8.26
N TYR A 519 -14.75 -22.96 -7.62
CA TYR A 519 -14.91 -24.39 -7.94
C TYR A 519 -15.31 -24.62 -9.41
N ILE A 520 -16.21 -23.79 -9.94
CA ILE A 520 -16.63 -23.89 -11.36
C ILE A 520 -15.48 -23.50 -12.29
N ILE A 521 -14.74 -22.43 -11.97
CA ILE A 521 -13.61 -21.96 -12.79
C ILE A 521 -12.46 -22.97 -12.78
N THR A 522 -12.01 -23.46 -11.62
CA THR A 522 -10.93 -24.48 -11.58
C THR A 522 -11.32 -25.76 -12.31
N LYS A 523 -12.59 -26.17 -12.25
CA LYS A 523 -13.11 -27.35 -12.97
C LYS A 523 -13.19 -27.17 -14.49
N ILE A 524 -13.32 -25.93 -14.99
CA ILE A 524 -13.37 -25.64 -16.43
C ILE A 524 -11.96 -25.36 -16.98
N PHE A 525 -11.13 -24.64 -16.24
CA PHE A 525 -9.84 -24.14 -16.70
C PHE A 525 -8.66 -25.02 -16.27
N LEU A 526 -8.64 -25.46 -15.01
CA LEU A 526 -7.52 -26.22 -14.41
C LEU A 526 -7.81 -27.72 -14.31
N ASN A 527 -8.62 -28.27 -15.23
CA ASN A 527 -8.89 -29.69 -15.30
C ASN A 527 -8.00 -30.37 -16.36
N VAL A 528 -6.94 -31.01 -15.88
CA VAL A 528 -6.11 -31.98 -16.63
C VAL A 528 -6.13 -33.28 -15.83
N GLU A 529 -6.19 -34.42 -16.53
CA GLU A 529 -6.14 -35.75 -15.90
C GLU A 529 -4.69 -36.26 -15.92
N ASP A 530 -4.19 -36.76 -14.78
CA ASP A 530 -2.87 -37.39 -14.70
C ASP A 530 -2.89 -38.83 -15.27
N ALA A 531 -1.73 -39.51 -15.26
CA ALA A 531 -1.60 -40.88 -15.78
C ALA A 531 -2.45 -41.93 -15.00
N ASP A 532 -2.90 -41.62 -13.79
CA ASP A 532 -3.82 -42.43 -12.98
C ASP A 532 -5.29 -42.04 -13.20
N GLY A 533 -5.58 -41.09 -14.12
CA GLY A 533 -6.91 -40.56 -14.40
C GLY A 533 -7.43 -39.58 -13.34
N ARG A 534 -6.55 -38.94 -12.56
CA ARG A 534 -6.93 -38.03 -11.48
C ARG A 534 -6.96 -36.59 -11.99
N SER A 535 -8.09 -35.91 -11.77
CA SER A 535 -8.26 -34.51 -12.14
C SER A 535 -7.47 -33.57 -11.20
N SER A 536 -6.56 -32.79 -11.77
CA SER A 536 -5.82 -31.74 -11.08
C SER A 536 -6.70 -30.61 -10.53
N SER A 537 -7.90 -30.42 -11.10
CA SER A 537 -8.81 -29.30 -10.76
C SER A 537 -9.26 -29.27 -9.30
N PHE A 538 -9.36 -30.43 -8.64
CA PHE A 538 -9.78 -30.50 -7.25
C PHE A 538 -8.66 -30.05 -6.29
N ASN A 539 -7.41 -30.39 -6.59
CA ASN A 539 -6.28 -29.93 -5.79
C ASN A 539 -6.09 -28.41 -5.93
N PHE A 540 -6.19 -27.87 -7.16
CA PHE A 540 -6.15 -26.42 -7.38
C PHE A 540 -7.36 -25.70 -6.75
N PHE A 541 -8.54 -26.31 -6.72
CA PHE A 541 -9.67 -25.79 -5.94
C PHE A 541 -9.32 -25.73 -4.43
N LEU A 542 -8.70 -26.77 -3.87
CA LEU A 542 -8.26 -26.76 -2.48
C LEU A 542 -7.17 -25.70 -2.21
N CYS A 543 -6.25 -25.44 -3.16
CA CYS A 543 -5.31 -24.32 -3.06
C CYS A 543 -6.05 -22.98 -2.93
N GLY A 544 -7.03 -22.72 -3.80
CA GLY A 544 -7.86 -21.51 -3.74
C GLY A 544 -8.64 -21.39 -2.43
N LEU A 545 -9.21 -22.48 -1.95
CA LEU A 545 -9.94 -22.53 -0.68
C LEU A 545 -9.02 -22.29 0.54
N VAL A 546 -7.78 -22.78 0.50
CA VAL A 546 -6.73 -22.47 1.49
C VAL A 546 -6.40 -20.97 1.48
N GLY A 547 -6.30 -20.35 0.29
CA GLY A 547 -6.16 -18.90 0.14
C GLY A 547 -7.32 -18.10 0.76
N MET A 548 -8.56 -18.47 0.43
CA MET A 548 -9.77 -17.87 1.02
C MET A 548 -9.80 -18.02 2.54
N ALA A 549 -9.38 -19.17 3.08
CA ALA A 549 -9.27 -19.40 4.51
C ALA A 549 -8.16 -18.55 5.16
N CYS A 550 -7.01 -18.38 4.50
CA CYS A 550 -5.94 -17.48 4.94
C CYS A 550 -6.44 -16.04 5.05
N ALA A 551 -7.09 -15.54 3.99
CA ALA A 551 -7.70 -14.22 3.97
C ALA A 551 -8.69 -14.03 5.12
N TYR A 552 -9.58 -15.01 5.34
CA TYR A 552 -10.57 -14.96 6.41
C TYR A 552 -9.95 -14.97 7.82
N VAL A 553 -8.88 -15.75 8.04
CA VAL A 553 -8.12 -15.75 9.31
C VAL A 553 -7.40 -14.42 9.54
N ILE A 554 -6.83 -13.81 8.49
CA ILE A 554 -6.19 -12.49 8.58
C ILE A 554 -7.23 -11.41 8.92
N VAL A 555 -8.37 -11.37 8.23
CA VAL A 555 -9.49 -10.45 8.52
C VAL A 555 -9.93 -10.53 9.99
N LEU A 556 -10.13 -11.75 10.52
CA LEU A 556 -10.51 -11.96 11.92
C LEU A 556 -9.39 -11.60 12.91
N SER A 557 -8.13 -11.92 12.57
CA SER A 557 -6.97 -11.57 13.39
C SER A 557 -6.80 -10.07 13.52
N THR A 558 -6.81 -9.34 12.40
CA THR A 558 -6.68 -7.88 12.40
C THR A 558 -7.82 -7.24 13.18
N GLN A 559 -9.08 -7.68 12.98
CA GLN A 559 -10.20 -7.18 13.78
C GLN A 559 -9.97 -7.42 15.29
N TYR A 560 -9.54 -8.61 15.71
CA TYR A 560 -9.29 -8.90 17.13
C TYR A 560 -8.24 -7.96 17.78
N TYR A 561 -7.27 -7.48 17.00
CA TYR A 561 -6.24 -6.57 17.49
C TYR A 561 -6.57 -5.08 17.35
N THR A 562 -7.46 -4.66 16.44
CA THR A 562 -7.80 -3.24 16.20
C THR A 562 -9.21 -2.81 16.59
N ASP A 563 -10.16 -3.72 16.81
CA ASP A 563 -11.55 -3.39 17.19
C ASP A 563 -11.71 -3.26 18.72
N TYR A 564 -12.36 -2.18 19.17
CA TYR A 564 -12.58 -1.87 20.58
C TYR A 564 -13.55 -2.82 21.30
N GLU A 565 -14.31 -3.68 20.59
CA GLU A 565 -15.04 -4.79 21.22
C GLU A 565 -14.08 -5.80 21.90
N TYR A 566 -12.75 -5.77 21.62
CA TYR A 566 -11.76 -6.76 22.09
C TYR A 566 -10.68 -6.25 23.07
N LYS A 567 -10.10 -7.20 23.81
CA LYS A 567 -9.10 -6.96 24.87
C LYS A 567 -7.83 -6.21 24.47
N PRO A 568 -7.22 -6.40 23.28
CA PRO A 568 -5.98 -5.70 22.93
C PRO A 568 -6.13 -4.18 22.96
N VAL A 569 -7.15 -3.65 22.28
CA VAL A 569 -7.48 -2.21 22.26
C VAL A 569 -7.88 -1.72 23.65
N GLN A 570 -8.72 -2.47 24.36
CA GLN A 570 -9.14 -2.14 25.74
C GLN A 570 -7.94 -2.02 26.69
N SER A 571 -6.90 -2.84 26.52
CA SER A 571 -5.66 -2.77 27.33
C SER A 571 -4.81 -1.52 27.03
N ILE A 572 -4.84 -1.01 25.80
CA ILE A 572 -4.19 0.28 25.44
C ILE A 572 -4.96 1.44 26.09
N ALA A 573 -6.29 1.41 26.03
CA ALA A 573 -7.16 2.41 26.65
C ALA A 573 -7.08 2.40 28.20
N GLU A 574 -6.96 1.23 28.83
CA GLU A 574 -6.70 1.10 30.26
C GLU A 574 -5.29 1.61 30.63
N ALA A 575 -4.28 1.33 29.79
CA ALA A 575 -2.93 1.84 30.00
C ALA A 575 -2.87 3.38 29.98
N SER A 576 -3.72 4.05 29.18
CA SER A 576 -3.85 5.52 29.15
C SER A 576 -4.14 6.15 30.52
N ILE A 577 -4.81 5.44 31.44
CA ILE A 577 -5.08 5.91 32.82
C ILE A 577 -3.77 6.19 33.58
N THR A 578 -2.69 5.46 33.25
CA THR A 578 -1.36 5.63 33.83
C THR A 578 -0.44 6.54 33.00
N GLY A 579 -0.95 7.12 31.92
CA GLY A 579 -0.31 8.18 31.14
C GLY A 579 0.26 7.74 29.77
N HIS A 580 0.88 8.70 29.09
CA HIS A 580 1.37 8.59 27.72
C HIS A 580 2.37 7.42 27.55
N GLY A 581 3.33 7.28 28.46
CA GLY A 581 4.41 6.28 28.33
C GLY A 581 3.91 4.83 28.37
N THR A 582 2.95 4.52 29.24
CA THR A 582 2.35 3.18 29.35
C THR A 582 1.42 2.88 28.18
N ASN A 583 0.65 3.85 27.71
CA ASN A 583 -0.12 3.72 26.46
C ASN A 583 0.77 3.33 25.26
N ILE A 584 1.93 3.99 25.09
CA ILE A 584 2.88 3.67 24.02
C ILE A 584 3.50 2.27 24.21
N ILE A 585 3.93 1.92 25.42
CA ILE A 585 4.52 0.60 25.72
C ILE A 585 3.52 -0.54 25.40
N VAL A 586 2.25 -0.38 25.77
CA VAL A 586 1.23 -1.40 25.52
C VAL A 586 0.86 -1.47 24.03
N GLY A 587 0.69 -0.34 23.33
CA GLY A 587 0.38 -0.33 21.90
C GLY A 587 1.49 -0.96 21.03
N VAL A 588 2.76 -0.65 21.30
CA VAL A 588 3.91 -1.33 20.64
C VAL A 588 3.87 -2.83 20.92
N SER A 589 3.58 -3.23 22.18
CA SER A 589 3.48 -4.66 22.54
C SER A 589 2.31 -5.37 21.83
N VAL A 590 1.17 -4.69 21.64
CA VAL A 590 0.00 -5.20 20.91
C VAL A 590 0.34 -5.39 19.43
N GLY A 591 0.89 -4.38 18.76
CA GLY A 591 1.29 -4.48 17.35
C GLY A 591 2.31 -5.60 17.10
N MET A 592 3.33 -5.73 17.97
CA MET A 592 4.32 -6.81 17.83
C MET A 592 3.69 -8.20 17.97
N LYS A 593 2.77 -8.39 18.92
CA LYS A 593 2.01 -9.63 19.09
C LYS A 593 1.08 -9.94 17.91
N ALA A 594 0.52 -8.92 17.27
CA ALA A 594 -0.41 -9.08 16.16
C ALA A 594 0.20 -9.74 14.91
N THR A 595 1.52 -9.62 14.71
CA THR A 595 2.25 -10.27 13.60
C THR A 595 2.14 -11.80 13.60
N LEU A 596 1.89 -12.41 14.76
CA LEU A 596 1.96 -13.86 14.98
C LEU A 596 0.95 -14.65 14.14
N ILE A 597 -0.33 -14.30 14.22
CA ILE A 597 -1.41 -15.08 13.60
C ILE A 597 -1.38 -14.96 12.06
N PRO A 598 -1.25 -13.77 11.44
CA PRO A 598 -1.11 -13.64 9.99
C PRO A 598 0.11 -14.39 9.44
N THR A 599 1.26 -14.32 10.13
CA THR A 599 2.49 -14.98 9.68
C THR A 599 2.35 -16.51 9.71
N ILE A 600 1.71 -17.06 10.75
CA ILE A 600 1.41 -18.50 10.82
C ILE A 600 0.38 -18.90 9.75
N ALA A 601 -0.67 -18.10 9.54
CA ALA A 601 -1.71 -18.35 8.54
C ALA A 601 -1.13 -18.41 7.11
N VAL A 602 -0.30 -17.42 6.74
CA VAL A 602 0.42 -17.42 5.45
C VAL A 602 1.36 -18.62 5.36
N SER A 603 2.17 -18.90 6.39
CA SER A 603 3.13 -20.02 6.36
C SER A 603 2.45 -21.37 6.13
N ILE A 604 1.35 -21.63 6.82
CA ILE A 604 0.54 -22.84 6.62
C ILE A 604 -0.06 -22.85 5.20
N SER A 605 -0.52 -21.69 4.71
CA SER A 605 -1.23 -21.59 3.43
C SER A 605 -0.31 -21.78 2.22
N VAL A 606 0.88 -21.15 2.22
CA VAL A 606 1.92 -21.37 1.20
C VAL A 606 2.32 -22.85 1.17
N LEU A 607 2.65 -23.44 2.32
CA LEU A 607 3.08 -24.85 2.39
C LEU A 607 1.97 -25.80 1.93
N THR A 608 0.73 -25.59 2.36
CA THR A 608 -0.40 -26.44 1.98
C THR A 608 -0.72 -26.31 0.49
N ALA A 609 -0.76 -25.09 -0.04
CA ALA A 609 -1.01 -24.83 -1.46
C ALA A 609 0.09 -25.38 -2.38
N TYR A 610 1.36 -25.29 -1.95
CA TYR A 610 2.49 -25.89 -2.69
C TYR A 610 2.39 -27.42 -2.75
N HIS A 611 2.08 -28.08 -1.63
CA HIS A 611 1.95 -29.55 -1.61
C HIS A 611 0.69 -30.05 -2.34
N LEU A 612 -0.42 -29.32 -2.28
CA LEU A 612 -1.62 -29.60 -3.08
C LEU A 612 -1.35 -29.43 -4.59
N GLY A 613 -0.71 -28.33 -4.98
CA GLY A 613 -0.30 -28.08 -6.37
C GLY A 613 0.64 -29.16 -6.90
N LYS A 614 1.69 -29.51 -6.14
CA LYS A 614 2.59 -30.62 -6.47
C LYS A 614 1.85 -31.97 -6.56
N GLY A 615 0.86 -32.19 -5.70
CA GLY A 615 0.00 -33.38 -5.72
C GLY A 615 -0.90 -33.55 -6.95
N THR A 616 -0.84 -32.63 -7.92
CA THR A 616 -1.50 -32.78 -9.24
C THR A 616 -0.71 -33.64 -10.22
N ASN A 617 0.55 -33.97 -9.93
CA ASN A 617 1.44 -34.74 -10.81
C ASN A 617 1.66 -34.13 -12.21
N LEU A 618 1.51 -32.81 -12.33
CA LEU A 618 1.78 -32.05 -13.57
C LEU A 618 3.25 -31.61 -13.60
N GLY A 619 3.92 -31.83 -14.74
CA GLY A 619 5.35 -31.55 -14.91
C GLY A 619 6.24 -32.36 -13.94
N ASP A 620 7.37 -31.77 -13.53
CA ASP A 620 8.24 -32.29 -12.47
C ASP A 620 7.67 -31.99 -11.06
N GLY A 621 6.47 -31.38 -11.00
CA GLY A 621 5.73 -31.10 -9.78
C GLY A 621 6.26 -29.91 -8.97
N HIS A 622 7.39 -29.30 -9.34
CA HIS A 622 7.87 -28.06 -8.72
C HIS A 622 7.05 -26.87 -9.21
N SER A 623 6.96 -26.66 -10.52
CA SER A 623 6.16 -25.58 -11.12
C SER A 623 4.67 -25.75 -10.85
N ALA A 624 4.16 -27.00 -10.76
CA ALA A 624 2.79 -27.26 -10.31
C ALA A 624 2.56 -26.87 -8.84
N GLY A 625 3.58 -27.01 -7.98
CA GLY A 625 3.57 -26.51 -6.61
C GLY A 625 3.58 -24.98 -6.53
N LEU A 626 4.45 -24.31 -7.30
CA LEU A 626 4.50 -22.84 -7.39
C LEU A 626 3.20 -22.27 -7.96
N PHE A 627 2.66 -22.84 -9.04
CA PHE A 627 1.33 -22.47 -9.54
C PHE A 627 0.23 -22.79 -8.52
N GLY A 628 0.39 -23.84 -7.71
CA GLY A 628 -0.46 -24.10 -6.55
C GLY A 628 -0.51 -22.93 -5.55
N THR A 629 0.62 -22.30 -5.24
CA THR A 629 0.63 -21.09 -4.39
C THR A 629 0.01 -19.89 -5.11
N ALA A 630 0.24 -19.73 -6.41
CA ALA A 630 -0.43 -18.70 -7.23
C ALA A 630 -1.97 -18.83 -7.18
N VAL A 631 -2.50 -20.05 -7.31
CA VAL A 631 -3.94 -20.33 -7.22
C VAL A 631 -4.47 -20.04 -5.80
N ALA A 632 -3.67 -20.23 -4.75
CA ALA A 632 -4.03 -19.81 -3.40
C ALA A 632 -4.08 -18.28 -3.25
N THR A 633 -3.11 -17.55 -3.80
CA THR A 633 -3.12 -16.08 -3.85
C THR A 633 -4.38 -15.57 -4.58
N MET A 634 -4.70 -16.14 -5.76
CA MET A 634 -5.94 -15.88 -6.49
C MET A 634 -7.21 -16.20 -5.68
N GLY A 635 -7.18 -17.27 -4.88
CA GLY A 635 -8.27 -17.62 -3.96
C GLY A 635 -8.47 -16.58 -2.87
N MET A 636 -7.39 -16.15 -2.21
CA MET A 636 -7.40 -15.05 -1.25
C MET A 636 -8.01 -13.77 -1.84
N LEU A 637 -7.64 -13.44 -3.07
CA LEU A 637 -8.02 -12.21 -3.76
C LEU A 637 -9.42 -12.22 -4.42
N SER A 638 -10.13 -13.34 -4.39
CA SER A 638 -11.42 -13.53 -5.08
C SER A 638 -12.58 -12.63 -4.60
N ASN A 639 -12.35 -11.83 -3.54
CA ASN A 639 -13.25 -10.83 -2.97
C ASN A 639 -12.60 -9.42 -2.88
N ALA A 640 -11.53 -9.13 -3.63
CA ALA A 640 -10.77 -7.88 -3.51
C ALA A 640 -11.64 -6.63 -3.73
N VAL A 641 -12.63 -6.67 -4.63
CA VAL A 641 -13.62 -5.58 -4.78
C VAL A 641 -14.39 -5.35 -3.48
N TYR A 642 -14.85 -6.40 -2.80
CA TYR A 642 -15.59 -6.23 -1.53
C TYR A 642 -14.69 -5.66 -0.42
N ILE A 643 -13.44 -6.13 -0.31
CA ILE A 643 -12.49 -5.62 0.69
C ILE A 643 -12.19 -4.14 0.45
N LEU A 644 -11.83 -3.74 -0.79
CA LEU A 644 -11.57 -2.34 -1.13
C LEU A 644 -12.84 -1.45 -1.01
N SER A 645 -14.04 -2.02 -1.20
CA SER A 645 -15.30 -1.30 -0.92
C SER A 645 -15.43 -0.94 0.56
N MET A 646 -14.97 -1.82 1.45
CA MET A 646 -14.93 -1.57 2.90
C MET A 646 -13.78 -0.63 3.28
N ASN A 647 -12.63 -0.65 2.59
CA ASN A 647 -11.58 0.35 2.80
C ASN A 647 -12.10 1.76 2.52
N ASN A 648 -12.61 1.97 1.30
CA ASN A 648 -12.96 3.30 0.80
C ASN A 648 -14.24 3.86 1.44
N PHE A 649 -15.02 3.02 2.13
CA PHE A 649 -16.05 3.47 3.08
C PHE A 649 -15.48 4.29 4.25
N GLY A 650 -14.26 3.97 4.71
CA GLY A 650 -13.58 4.67 5.81
C GLY A 650 -13.38 6.17 5.57
N PRO A 651 -12.52 6.59 4.61
CA PRO A 651 -12.24 8.00 4.36
C PRO A 651 -13.47 8.79 3.89
N ILE A 652 -14.49 8.13 3.34
CA ILE A 652 -15.77 8.78 2.99
C ILE A 652 -16.61 9.08 4.25
N ALA A 653 -16.56 8.21 5.27
CA ALA A 653 -17.22 8.43 6.55
C ALA A 653 -16.51 9.51 7.40
N ASP A 654 -15.17 9.47 7.42
CA ASP A 654 -14.26 10.47 8.02
C ASP A 654 -14.62 11.88 7.52
N ASN A 655 -14.49 12.09 6.21
CA ASN A 655 -14.82 13.34 5.54
C ASN A 655 -16.27 13.79 5.76
N ALA A 656 -17.23 12.86 5.89
CA ALA A 656 -18.61 13.19 6.18
C ALA A 656 -18.78 13.74 7.61
N GLY A 657 -18.00 13.25 8.57
CA GLY A 657 -17.91 13.81 9.93
C GLY A 657 -17.30 15.20 9.94
N GLY A 658 -16.17 15.39 9.25
CA GLY A 658 -15.54 16.70 9.11
C GLY A 658 -16.47 17.74 8.47
N ILE A 659 -17.19 17.36 7.40
CA ILE A 659 -18.21 18.23 6.78
C ILE A 659 -19.37 18.53 7.74
N ALA A 660 -19.78 17.57 8.58
CA ALA A 660 -20.85 17.79 9.56
C ALA A 660 -20.46 18.82 10.62
N GLU A 661 -19.25 18.71 11.19
CA GLU A 661 -18.74 19.61 12.23
C GLU A 661 -18.42 21.00 11.65
N MET A 662 -17.61 21.07 10.58
CA MET A 662 -17.23 22.34 9.95
C MET A 662 -18.41 23.16 9.43
N SER A 663 -19.53 22.51 9.06
CA SER A 663 -20.75 23.20 8.61
C SER A 663 -21.77 23.45 9.73
N MET A 664 -21.40 23.18 10.99
CA MET A 664 -22.18 23.36 12.21
C MET A 664 -23.54 22.64 12.16
N GLN A 665 -23.54 21.36 11.76
CA GLN A 665 -24.75 20.52 11.81
C GLN A 665 -25.12 20.17 13.27
N PRO A 666 -26.36 19.73 13.53
CA PRO A 666 -26.74 19.26 14.87
C PRO A 666 -25.92 18.04 15.33
N GLU A 667 -25.63 17.97 16.63
CA GLU A 667 -24.80 16.94 17.31
C GLU A 667 -25.07 15.50 16.86
N HIS A 668 -26.35 15.09 16.71
CA HIS A 668 -26.74 13.75 16.25
C HIS A 668 -26.23 13.37 14.85
N VAL A 669 -25.80 14.35 14.05
CA VAL A 669 -25.18 14.14 12.74
C VAL A 669 -23.73 13.73 12.91
N ARG A 670 -23.00 14.34 13.86
CA ARG A 670 -21.65 13.93 14.25
C ARG A 670 -21.68 12.56 14.93
N ASP A 671 -22.61 12.30 15.86
CA ASP A 671 -22.83 10.97 16.45
C ASP A 671 -23.05 9.89 15.37
N ALA A 672 -23.77 10.24 14.30
CA ALA A 672 -24.03 9.33 13.18
C ALA A 672 -22.79 9.09 12.31
N THR A 673 -21.93 10.09 12.10
CA THR A 673 -20.67 9.93 11.33
C THR A 673 -19.56 9.28 12.15
N ASP A 674 -19.40 9.61 13.44
CA ASP A 674 -18.44 8.95 14.35
C ASP A 674 -18.70 7.43 14.42
N ARG A 675 -19.99 7.03 14.41
CA ARG A 675 -20.41 5.62 14.32
C ARG A 675 -20.13 4.96 12.97
N LEU A 676 -19.82 5.71 11.91
CA LEU A 676 -19.39 5.18 10.60
C LEU A 676 -17.86 5.18 10.51
N ASP A 677 -17.20 6.28 10.92
CA ASP A 677 -15.74 6.42 11.05
C ASP A 677 -15.12 5.29 11.89
N ALA A 678 -15.60 5.07 13.13
CA ALA A 678 -15.06 4.02 13.99
C ALA A 678 -15.19 2.59 13.40
N ALA A 679 -16.13 2.37 12.48
CA ALA A 679 -16.21 1.14 11.70
C ALA A 679 -15.27 1.18 10.48
N GLY A 680 -15.12 2.35 9.87
CA GLY A 680 -14.14 2.69 8.85
C GLY A 680 -12.70 2.43 9.27
N ASN A 681 -12.29 2.80 10.49
CA ASN A 681 -10.92 2.55 10.96
C ASN A 681 -10.63 1.04 11.13
N VAL A 682 -11.64 0.26 11.54
CA VAL A 682 -11.54 -1.21 11.54
C VAL A 682 -11.50 -1.77 10.11
N THR A 683 -12.25 -1.23 9.14
CA THR A 683 -12.18 -1.72 7.73
C THR A 683 -10.93 -1.26 6.98
N LYS A 684 -10.40 -0.05 7.24
CA LYS A 684 -9.08 0.42 6.80
C LYS A 684 -8.00 -0.56 7.30
N ALA A 685 -8.00 -0.89 8.60
CA ALA A 685 -7.07 -1.86 9.16
C ALA A 685 -7.20 -3.27 8.55
N ILE A 686 -8.43 -3.81 8.44
CA ILE A 686 -8.69 -5.11 7.81
C ILE A 686 -8.15 -5.16 6.37
N THR A 687 -8.32 -4.09 5.61
CA THR A 687 -7.81 -3.99 4.23
C THR A 687 -6.30 -4.02 4.20
N LYS A 688 -5.62 -3.23 5.03
CA LYS A 688 -4.15 -3.21 5.13
C LYS A 688 -3.59 -4.59 5.49
N GLY A 689 -4.18 -5.26 6.48
CA GLY A 689 -3.82 -6.63 6.85
C GLY A 689 -4.03 -7.64 5.71
N TYR A 690 -5.14 -7.54 4.98
CA TYR A 690 -5.44 -8.37 3.80
C TYR A 690 -4.44 -8.12 2.66
N SER A 691 -4.15 -6.85 2.34
CA SER A 691 -3.13 -6.42 1.38
C SER A 691 -1.76 -7.05 1.69
N ILE A 692 -1.24 -6.86 2.92
CA ILE A 692 0.03 -7.45 3.33
C ILE A 692 -0.02 -8.99 3.23
N GLY A 693 -1.15 -9.61 3.59
CA GLY A 693 -1.36 -11.05 3.45
C GLY A 693 -1.26 -11.54 2.00
N SER A 694 -1.80 -10.81 1.02
CA SER A 694 -1.70 -11.18 -0.39
C SER A 694 -0.26 -11.04 -0.89
N ALA A 695 0.44 -9.95 -0.58
CA ALA A 695 1.87 -9.80 -0.88
C ALA A 695 2.75 -10.88 -0.23
N SER A 696 2.38 -11.33 0.97
CA SER A 696 3.08 -12.40 1.67
C SER A 696 2.95 -13.75 0.94
N MET A 697 1.76 -14.04 0.39
CA MET A 697 1.52 -15.20 -0.48
C MET A 697 2.19 -15.03 -1.86
N ALA A 698 2.14 -13.82 -2.43
CA ALA A 698 2.73 -13.48 -3.72
C ALA A 698 4.27 -13.49 -3.73
N CYS A 699 4.92 -13.36 -2.57
CA CYS A 699 6.38 -13.40 -2.44
C CYS A 699 7.01 -14.62 -3.13
N PHE A 700 6.48 -15.82 -2.91
CA PHE A 700 6.99 -17.04 -3.54
C PHE A 700 6.73 -17.09 -5.05
N LEU A 701 5.64 -16.50 -5.51
CA LEU A 701 5.28 -16.39 -6.92
C LEU A 701 6.20 -15.42 -7.66
N LEU A 702 6.48 -14.26 -7.07
CA LEU A 702 7.42 -13.28 -7.62
C LEU A 702 8.87 -13.78 -7.57
N PHE A 703 9.23 -14.54 -6.52
CA PHE A 703 10.55 -15.16 -6.42
C PHE A 703 10.76 -16.25 -7.49
N GLY A 704 9.77 -17.12 -7.73
CA GLY A 704 9.83 -18.11 -8.82
C GLY A 704 10.01 -17.45 -10.18
N ALA A 705 9.15 -16.47 -10.51
CA ALA A 705 9.26 -15.70 -11.75
C ALA A 705 10.63 -14.98 -11.89
N PHE A 706 11.21 -14.51 -10.78
CA PHE A 706 12.55 -13.93 -10.77
C PHE A 706 13.66 -14.94 -11.10
N MET A 707 13.59 -16.18 -10.60
CA MET A 707 14.58 -17.22 -10.95
C MET A 707 14.49 -17.60 -12.45
N ASP A 708 13.25 -17.71 -12.98
CA ASP A 708 12.98 -17.97 -14.40
C ASP A 708 13.49 -16.82 -15.29
N GLU A 709 13.13 -15.56 -14.98
CA GLU A 709 13.48 -14.38 -15.78
C GLU A 709 15.01 -14.12 -15.79
N PHE A 710 15.71 -14.36 -14.68
CA PHE A 710 17.17 -14.27 -14.65
C PHE A 710 17.87 -15.45 -15.36
N SER A 711 17.27 -16.65 -15.39
CA SER A 711 17.74 -17.75 -16.24
C SER A 711 17.67 -17.36 -17.73
N GLU A 712 16.53 -16.82 -18.16
CA GLU A 712 16.26 -16.33 -19.52
C GLU A 712 17.16 -15.14 -19.92
N PHE A 713 17.49 -14.24 -18.98
CA PHE A 713 18.45 -13.17 -19.24
C PHE A 713 19.90 -13.65 -19.36
N ALA A 714 20.30 -14.66 -18.59
CA ALA A 714 21.68 -15.16 -18.53
C ALA A 714 21.99 -16.25 -19.57
N GLY A 715 20.98 -16.98 -20.06
CA GLY A 715 21.15 -18.13 -20.96
C GLY A 715 21.66 -19.39 -20.26
N ILE A 716 21.57 -19.44 -18.92
CA ILE A 716 22.01 -20.54 -18.06
C ILE A 716 20.99 -20.76 -16.93
N PRO A 717 20.70 -22.01 -16.50
CA PRO A 717 19.73 -22.26 -15.44
C PRO A 717 20.15 -21.63 -14.11
N PHE A 718 19.30 -20.78 -13.55
CA PHE A 718 19.43 -20.23 -12.21
C PHE A 718 18.34 -20.86 -11.34
N THR A 719 18.71 -21.89 -10.58
CA THR A 719 17.76 -22.75 -9.84
C THR A 719 17.98 -22.78 -8.33
N THR A 720 19.09 -22.22 -7.85
CA THR A 720 19.47 -22.23 -6.43
C THR A 720 20.05 -20.89 -5.98
N VAL A 721 19.67 -20.45 -4.77
CA VAL A 721 20.27 -19.30 -4.08
C VAL A 721 20.87 -19.79 -2.78
N ASP A 722 22.20 -19.93 -2.72
CA ASP A 722 22.87 -20.42 -1.53
C ASP A 722 23.09 -19.31 -0.49
N ILE A 723 22.24 -19.29 0.53
CA ILE A 723 22.32 -18.35 1.66
C ILE A 723 23.60 -18.55 2.49
N ALA A 724 24.30 -19.70 2.38
CA ALA A 724 25.60 -19.90 3.02
C ALA A 724 26.75 -19.15 2.33
N THR A 725 26.54 -18.65 1.10
CA THR A 725 27.52 -17.79 0.41
C THR A 725 27.57 -16.40 1.07
N PRO A 726 28.75 -15.90 1.52
CA PRO A 726 28.84 -14.67 2.31
C PRO A 726 28.26 -13.43 1.62
N GLU A 727 28.45 -13.29 0.31
CA GLU A 727 27.90 -12.20 -0.49
C GLU A 727 26.36 -12.22 -0.49
N VAL A 728 25.77 -13.41 -0.58
CA VAL A 728 24.32 -13.63 -0.61
C VAL A 728 23.71 -13.30 0.75
N LEU A 729 24.36 -13.72 1.84
CA LEU A 729 23.97 -13.35 3.21
C LEU A 729 24.06 -11.83 3.45
N VAL A 730 25.09 -11.16 2.92
CA VAL A 730 25.20 -9.69 2.94
C VAL A 730 24.08 -9.04 2.12
N GLY A 731 23.71 -9.61 0.97
CA GLY A 731 22.52 -9.21 0.21
C GLY A 731 21.26 -9.24 1.06
N GLY A 732 21.01 -10.36 1.76
CA GLY A 732 19.88 -10.51 2.67
C GLY A 732 19.89 -9.49 3.81
N LEU A 733 21.04 -9.21 4.42
CA LEU A 733 21.18 -8.19 5.46
C LEU A 733 20.87 -6.77 4.94
N LEU A 734 21.34 -6.43 3.73
CA LEU A 734 21.04 -5.15 3.07
C LEU A 734 19.54 -5.03 2.70
N GLY A 735 18.92 -6.14 2.30
CA GLY A 735 17.48 -6.25 2.07
C GLY A 735 16.67 -6.01 3.34
N SER A 736 17.05 -6.64 4.46
CA SER A 736 16.44 -6.34 5.77
C SER A 736 16.65 -4.88 6.19
N MET A 737 17.84 -4.32 5.96
CA MET A 737 18.19 -2.94 6.32
C MET A 737 17.32 -1.90 5.60
N ILE A 738 17.03 -2.08 4.30
CA ILE A 738 16.31 -1.07 3.52
C ILE A 738 14.88 -0.83 4.06
N ILE A 739 14.24 -1.87 4.60
CA ILE A 739 12.92 -1.81 5.23
C ILE A 739 12.95 -0.88 6.45
N PHE A 740 13.86 -1.12 7.39
CA PHE A 740 14.01 -0.30 8.59
C PHE A 740 14.40 1.15 8.23
N TYR A 741 15.29 1.32 7.24
CA TYR A 741 15.74 2.65 6.83
C TYR A 741 14.61 3.46 6.15
N PHE A 742 13.87 2.85 5.22
CA PHE A 742 12.70 3.47 4.59
C PHE A 742 11.61 3.81 5.62
N THR A 743 11.33 2.90 6.56
CA THR A 743 10.37 3.11 7.65
C THR A 743 10.74 4.34 8.48
N GLY A 744 12.00 4.43 8.92
CA GLY A 744 12.50 5.57 9.69
C GLY A 744 12.47 6.88 8.90
N LEU A 745 12.82 6.86 7.61
CA LEU A 745 12.73 8.03 6.74
C LEU A 745 11.29 8.52 6.56
N SER A 746 10.33 7.61 6.39
CA SER A 746 8.91 7.91 6.16
C SER A 746 8.22 8.45 7.41
N ILE A 747 8.46 7.86 8.58
CA ILE A 747 7.98 8.39 9.86
C ILE A 747 8.56 9.79 10.12
N ALA A 748 9.87 9.97 9.85
CA ALA A 748 10.52 11.26 10.04
C ALA A 748 10.07 12.32 9.01
N ALA A 749 9.60 11.92 7.83
CA ALA A 749 8.99 12.82 6.85
C ALA A 749 7.66 13.40 7.37
N VAL A 750 6.77 12.56 7.90
CA VAL A 750 5.54 13.01 8.57
C VAL A 750 5.87 13.97 9.71
N GLY A 751 6.78 13.58 10.62
CA GLY A 751 7.15 14.41 11.77
C GLY A 751 7.75 15.78 11.40
N ARG A 752 8.53 15.88 10.31
CA ARG A 752 9.02 17.16 9.79
C ARG A 752 7.88 18.01 9.20
N THR A 753 6.99 17.41 8.42
CA THR A 753 5.89 18.14 7.79
C THR A 753 4.84 18.59 8.82
N ALA A 754 4.48 17.74 9.79
CA ALA A 754 3.58 18.08 10.89
C ALA A 754 4.12 19.25 11.71
N HIS A 755 5.45 19.33 11.91
CA HIS A 755 6.06 20.49 12.57
C HIS A 755 5.87 21.80 11.78
N GLU A 756 5.96 21.78 10.45
CA GLU A 756 5.65 22.97 9.62
C GLU A 756 4.16 23.35 9.75
N VAL A 757 3.23 22.39 9.84
CA VAL A 757 1.79 22.63 10.07
C VAL A 757 1.52 23.22 11.45
N VAL A 758 2.02 22.58 12.52
CA VAL A 758 1.87 23.04 13.91
C VAL A 758 2.30 24.50 14.08
N LEU A 759 3.40 24.90 13.44
CA LEU A 759 3.87 26.29 13.47
C LEU A 759 2.93 27.26 12.73
N GLU A 760 2.34 26.84 11.61
CA GLU A 760 1.39 27.66 10.85
C GLU A 760 0.03 27.80 11.56
N VAL A 761 -0.53 26.73 12.15
CA VAL A 761 -1.77 26.81 12.96
C VAL A 761 -1.58 27.76 14.15
N ARG A 762 -0.49 27.58 14.92
CA ARG A 762 -0.12 28.48 16.03
C ARG A 762 0.11 29.92 15.56
N ARG A 763 0.68 30.13 14.37
CA ARG A 763 0.87 31.47 13.77
C ARG A 763 -0.49 32.14 13.54
N GLN A 764 -1.42 31.46 12.87
CA GLN A 764 -2.73 32.03 12.56
C GLN A 764 -3.54 32.36 13.83
N PHE A 765 -3.59 31.45 14.82
CA PHE A 765 -4.29 31.72 16.10
C PHE A 765 -3.67 32.90 16.87
N LYS A 766 -2.35 33.09 16.78
CA LYS A 766 -1.64 34.18 17.46
C LYS A 766 -1.77 35.53 16.73
N GLU A 767 -1.71 35.53 15.40
CA GLU A 767 -1.76 36.75 14.58
C GLU A 767 -3.20 37.23 14.33
N ASN A 768 -4.19 36.32 14.36
CA ASN A 768 -5.60 36.63 14.19
C ASN A 768 -6.48 35.98 15.29
N PRO A 769 -6.47 36.51 16.53
CA PRO A 769 -7.26 35.96 17.65
C PRO A 769 -8.78 35.96 17.42
N ASP A 770 -9.29 36.76 16.47
CA ASP A 770 -10.72 36.80 16.15
C ASP A 770 -11.24 35.47 15.56
N ILE A 771 -10.35 34.64 15.00
CA ILE A 771 -10.63 33.25 14.58
C ILE A 771 -11.23 32.44 15.75
N MET A 772 -10.62 32.51 16.94
CA MET A 772 -11.08 31.77 18.12
C MET A 772 -12.51 32.16 18.57
N THR A 773 -12.98 33.32 18.13
CA THR A 773 -14.31 33.88 18.40
C THR A 773 -15.29 33.78 17.23
N TYR A 774 -14.95 33.02 16.17
CA TYR A 774 -15.71 32.88 14.92
C TYR A 774 -15.96 34.20 14.15
N LYS A 775 -15.26 35.30 14.49
CA LYS A 775 -15.38 36.61 13.80
C LYS A 775 -14.56 36.69 12.52
N ALA A 776 -13.47 35.93 12.44
CA ALA A 776 -12.65 35.76 11.24
C ALA A 776 -12.62 34.28 10.84
N LYS A 777 -12.53 34.01 9.54
CA LYS A 777 -12.20 32.67 9.05
C LYS A 777 -10.68 32.45 9.08
N PRO A 778 -10.20 31.23 9.35
CA PRO A 778 -8.80 30.86 9.16
C PRO A 778 -8.42 30.80 7.67
N ASP A 779 -7.12 30.83 7.38
CA ASP A 779 -6.54 30.67 6.04
C ASP A 779 -6.20 29.20 5.78
N TYR A 780 -7.18 28.49 5.22
CA TYR A 780 -7.09 27.08 4.83
C TYR A 780 -6.17 26.85 3.63
N GLU A 781 -6.20 27.74 2.62
CA GLU A 781 -5.41 27.61 1.39
C GLU A 781 -3.92 27.57 1.74
N ARG A 782 -3.50 28.41 2.70
CA ARG A 782 -2.13 28.43 3.20
C ARG A 782 -1.67 27.10 3.79
N CYS A 783 -2.51 26.42 4.56
CA CYS A 783 -2.18 25.09 5.09
C CYS A 783 -2.13 24.05 3.97
N VAL A 784 -3.17 23.96 3.13
CA VAL A 784 -3.22 23.03 1.98
C VAL A 784 -1.98 23.16 1.09
N ALA A 785 -1.57 24.39 0.76
CA ALA A 785 -0.38 24.67 -0.06
C ALA A 785 0.95 24.34 0.65
N LEU A 786 1.03 24.56 1.97
CA LEU A 786 2.18 24.21 2.79
C LEU A 786 2.37 22.68 2.85
N VAL A 787 1.32 21.93 3.22
CA VAL A 787 1.38 20.47 3.32
C VAL A 787 1.66 19.85 1.95
N THR A 788 1.02 20.34 0.87
CA THR A 788 1.27 19.89 -0.50
C THR A 788 2.75 20.01 -0.86
N LYS A 789 3.34 21.18 -0.63
CA LYS A 789 4.73 21.46 -0.97
C LYS A 789 5.72 20.65 -0.12
N ALA A 790 5.41 20.43 1.15
CA ALA A 790 6.25 19.68 2.07
C ALA A 790 6.19 18.16 1.80
N ALA A 791 5.00 17.56 1.68
CA ALA A 791 4.85 16.14 1.38
C ALA A 791 5.54 15.75 0.05
N LEU A 792 5.36 16.56 -1.00
CA LEU A 792 6.02 16.37 -2.30
C LEU A 792 7.53 16.62 -2.28
N ARG A 793 8.07 17.30 -1.25
CA ARG A 793 9.51 17.45 -1.00
C ARG A 793 10.06 16.22 -0.28
N GLU A 794 9.41 15.82 0.81
CA GLU A 794 9.87 14.74 1.68
C GLU A 794 9.77 13.35 1.03
N MET A 795 8.74 13.09 0.20
CA MET A 795 8.56 11.77 -0.44
C MET A 795 9.67 11.39 -1.45
N GLN A 796 10.44 12.38 -1.93
CA GLN A 796 11.41 12.16 -3.02
C GLN A 796 12.58 11.29 -2.58
N PHE A 797 13.13 11.52 -1.39
CA PHE A 797 14.31 10.81 -0.92
C PHE A 797 14.03 9.34 -0.53
N PRO A 798 12.98 9.00 0.25
CA PRO A 798 12.64 7.61 0.54
C PRO A 798 12.31 6.82 -0.74
N GLY A 799 11.56 7.40 -1.67
CA GLY A 799 11.24 6.74 -2.94
C GLY A 799 12.46 6.51 -3.83
N LEU A 800 13.37 7.50 -3.93
CA LEU A 800 14.63 7.34 -4.66
C LEU A 800 15.55 6.29 -4.02
N VAL A 801 15.56 6.18 -2.69
CA VAL A 801 16.31 5.15 -1.97
C VAL A 801 15.77 3.74 -2.30
N CYS A 802 14.46 3.53 -2.27
CA CYS A 802 13.86 2.22 -2.59
C CYS A 802 14.14 1.75 -4.02
N VAL A 803 14.16 2.65 -5.02
CA VAL A 803 14.48 2.28 -6.41
C VAL A 803 16.00 2.21 -6.65
N GLY A 804 16.77 3.12 -6.05
CA GLY A 804 18.21 3.25 -6.31
C GLY A 804 19.08 2.21 -5.60
N THR A 805 18.76 1.82 -4.37
CA THR A 805 19.56 0.85 -3.61
C THR A 805 19.63 -0.54 -4.26
N PRO A 806 18.54 -1.21 -4.70
CA PRO A 806 18.67 -2.51 -5.36
C PRO A 806 19.49 -2.42 -6.65
N ILE A 807 19.34 -1.35 -7.44
CA ILE A 807 20.15 -1.14 -8.66
C ILE A 807 21.65 -1.01 -8.31
N LEU A 808 21.98 -0.25 -7.25
CA LEU A 808 23.35 -0.08 -6.79
C LEU A 808 23.96 -1.40 -6.28
N VAL A 809 23.21 -2.16 -5.46
CA VAL A 809 23.64 -3.48 -4.94
C VAL A 809 23.87 -4.45 -6.09
N GLY A 810 22.93 -4.56 -7.03
CA GLY A 810 23.04 -5.43 -8.20
C GLY A 810 24.27 -5.13 -9.06
N LEU A 811 24.54 -3.86 -9.34
CA LEU A 811 25.71 -3.45 -10.12
C LEU A 811 27.04 -3.70 -9.39
N ILE A 812 27.10 -3.47 -8.07
CA ILE A 812 28.29 -3.76 -7.26
C ILE A 812 28.59 -5.26 -7.24
N PHE A 813 27.61 -6.09 -6.91
CA PHE A 813 27.81 -7.54 -6.81
C PHE A 813 27.94 -8.23 -8.17
N ARG A 814 27.40 -7.65 -9.26
CA ARG A 814 27.78 -8.02 -10.63
C ARG A 814 29.28 -7.80 -10.87
N TYR A 815 29.82 -6.63 -10.53
CA TYR A 815 31.25 -6.35 -10.74
C TYR A 815 32.16 -7.27 -9.90
N VAL A 816 31.75 -7.58 -8.67
CA VAL A 816 32.41 -8.61 -7.86
C VAL A 816 32.30 -9.99 -8.51
N GLY A 817 31.15 -10.33 -9.11
CA GLY A 817 30.94 -11.56 -9.88
C GLY A 817 31.83 -11.66 -11.13
N GLU A 818 31.95 -10.57 -11.89
CA GLU A 818 32.89 -10.45 -13.03
C GLU A 818 34.34 -10.65 -12.58
N TYR A 819 34.75 -10.14 -11.41
CA TYR A 819 36.08 -10.36 -10.85
C TYR A 819 36.30 -11.79 -10.31
N GLN A 820 35.28 -12.42 -9.73
CA GLN A 820 35.34 -13.78 -9.19
C GLN A 820 35.10 -14.90 -10.23
N GLY A 821 34.67 -14.55 -11.44
CA GLY A 821 34.21 -15.54 -12.44
C GLY A 821 32.85 -16.17 -12.12
N LYS A 822 32.04 -15.55 -11.25
CA LYS A 822 30.68 -15.98 -10.87
C LYS A 822 29.63 -15.11 -11.59
N PRO A 823 29.08 -15.51 -12.75
CA PRO A 823 28.27 -14.60 -13.55
C PRO A 823 26.90 -14.24 -12.97
N LEU A 824 26.35 -15.11 -12.13
CA LEU A 824 25.06 -14.93 -11.47
C LEU A 824 25.15 -14.27 -10.08
N LEU A 825 26.35 -13.92 -9.59
CA LEU A 825 26.51 -13.38 -8.22
C LEU A 825 25.66 -12.12 -7.98
N GLY A 826 25.53 -11.24 -8.98
CA GLY A 826 24.64 -10.09 -8.89
C GLY A 826 23.16 -10.48 -8.74
N ALA A 827 22.73 -11.57 -9.37
CA ALA A 827 21.38 -12.12 -9.25
C ALA A 827 21.18 -12.83 -7.90
N GLU A 828 22.08 -13.72 -7.49
CA GLU A 828 22.05 -14.43 -6.19
C GLU A 828 21.93 -13.47 -5.00
N VAL A 829 22.72 -12.38 -5.02
CA VAL A 829 22.71 -11.37 -3.96
C VAL A 829 21.41 -10.56 -3.97
N LEU A 830 20.87 -10.22 -5.15
CA LEU A 830 19.57 -9.57 -5.28
C LEU A 830 18.39 -10.49 -4.88
N ALA A 831 18.52 -11.79 -5.11
CA ALA A 831 17.54 -12.80 -4.72
C ALA A 831 17.39 -12.84 -3.19
N ALA A 832 18.51 -12.87 -2.46
CA ALA A 832 18.51 -12.80 -1.01
C ALA A 832 18.09 -11.41 -0.48
N TYR A 833 18.54 -10.32 -1.11
CA TYR A 833 18.07 -8.96 -0.80
C TYR A 833 16.54 -8.86 -0.89
N LEU A 834 15.95 -9.44 -1.95
CA LEU A 834 14.51 -9.50 -2.14
C LEU A 834 13.84 -10.37 -1.07
N MET A 835 14.24 -11.64 -0.90
CA MET A 835 13.63 -12.55 0.08
C MET A 835 13.64 -11.98 1.51
N PHE A 836 14.80 -11.54 2.00
CA PHE A 836 14.96 -11.03 3.36
C PHE A 836 14.28 -9.66 3.53
N GLY A 837 14.34 -8.80 2.51
CA GLY A 837 13.60 -7.54 2.48
C GLY A 837 12.09 -7.76 2.53
N THR A 838 11.54 -8.68 1.75
CA THR A 838 10.12 -9.03 1.77
C THR A 838 9.68 -9.57 3.13
N VAL A 839 10.37 -10.56 3.70
CA VAL A 839 10.03 -11.13 5.02
C VAL A 839 10.11 -10.08 6.13
N THR A 840 11.14 -9.22 6.11
CA THR A 840 11.29 -8.12 7.07
C THR A 840 10.17 -7.08 6.89
N GLY A 841 9.82 -6.75 5.65
CA GLY A 841 8.78 -5.80 5.28
C GLY A 841 7.39 -6.25 5.71
N ILE A 842 7.03 -7.52 5.50
CA ILE A 842 5.76 -8.12 5.92
C ILE A 842 5.57 -7.96 7.43
N LEU A 843 6.57 -8.37 8.22
CA LEU A 843 6.51 -8.29 9.68
C LEU A 843 6.46 -6.84 10.19
N MET A 844 7.19 -5.93 9.54
CA MET A 844 7.18 -4.51 9.89
C MET A 844 5.83 -3.85 9.54
N ALA A 845 5.28 -4.10 8.36
CA ALA A 845 3.99 -3.54 7.94
C ALA A 845 2.85 -4.03 8.86
N LEU A 846 2.77 -5.35 9.14
CA LEU A 846 1.79 -5.92 10.08
C LEU A 846 1.89 -5.29 11.48
N PHE A 847 3.11 -5.03 11.96
CA PHE A 847 3.35 -4.34 13.23
C PHE A 847 2.84 -2.89 13.20
N LEU A 848 3.23 -2.10 12.19
CA LEU A 848 2.91 -0.67 12.08
C LEU A 848 1.40 -0.44 11.94
N ASP A 849 0.76 -1.13 11.00
CA ASP A 849 -0.66 -0.94 10.69
C ASP A 849 -1.55 -1.36 11.85
N THR A 850 -1.21 -2.48 12.52
CA THR A 850 -1.98 -2.95 13.66
C THR A 850 -1.74 -2.11 14.92
N ALA A 851 -0.52 -1.62 15.14
CA ALA A 851 -0.23 -0.75 16.29
C ALA A 851 -1.01 0.57 16.20
N GLY A 852 -0.96 1.26 15.05
CA GLY A 852 -1.69 2.52 14.86
C GLY A 852 -3.21 2.35 14.86
N GLY A 853 -3.74 1.33 14.17
CA GLY A 853 -5.18 1.04 14.22
C GLY A 853 -5.69 0.67 15.63
N ALA A 854 -4.85 0.09 16.49
CA ALA A 854 -5.19 -0.21 17.88
C ALA A 854 -5.07 1.01 18.82
N TRP A 855 -4.16 1.96 18.54
CA TRP A 855 -4.11 3.24 19.26
C TRP A 855 -5.32 4.13 18.94
N ASP A 856 -5.70 4.24 17.67
CA ASP A 856 -6.84 5.05 17.22
C ASP A 856 -8.16 4.58 17.85
N ASN A 857 -8.45 3.28 17.75
CA ASN A 857 -9.66 2.73 18.38
C ASN A 857 -9.59 2.72 19.91
N ALA A 858 -8.40 2.83 20.53
CA ALA A 858 -8.27 3.09 21.97
C ALA A 858 -8.59 4.55 22.33
N LYS A 859 -8.22 5.52 21.48
CA LYS A 859 -8.70 6.92 21.54
C LYS A 859 -10.22 6.95 21.42
N LYS A 860 -10.79 6.47 20.30
CA LYS A 860 -12.25 6.47 20.07
C LYS A 860 -13.03 5.70 21.17
N TYR A 861 -12.46 4.63 21.76
CA TYR A 861 -13.06 3.94 22.92
C TYR A 861 -13.17 4.81 24.17
N ILE A 862 -12.16 5.62 24.48
CA ILE A 862 -12.21 6.60 25.58
C ILE A 862 -13.20 7.72 25.24
N GLU A 863 -13.24 8.17 23.99
CA GLU A 863 -14.15 9.22 23.53
C GLU A 863 -15.64 8.86 23.68
N MET A 864 -16.00 7.57 23.55
CA MET A 864 -17.33 7.04 23.87
C MET A 864 -17.69 7.08 25.38
N GLY A 865 -16.88 7.71 26.22
CA GLY A 865 -17.15 7.94 27.65
C GLY A 865 -16.42 7.00 28.60
N ASN A 866 -15.66 6.03 28.10
CA ASN A 866 -14.87 5.13 28.93
C ASN A 866 -13.68 5.89 29.56
N PHE A 867 -13.23 5.43 30.73
CA PHE A 867 -12.06 5.96 31.47
C PHE A 867 -12.02 7.49 31.70
N GLY A 868 -13.16 8.18 31.59
CA GLY A 868 -13.29 9.62 31.86
C GLY A 868 -13.77 10.45 30.67
N GLY A 869 -13.85 9.90 29.45
CA GLY A 869 -14.38 10.60 28.28
C GLY A 869 -13.42 11.62 27.65
N LYS A 870 -13.93 12.35 26.64
CA LYS A 870 -13.23 13.47 25.97
C LYS A 870 -12.72 14.50 27.01
N ASN A 871 -11.52 15.04 26.78
CA ASN A 871 -10.77 15.98 27.64
C ASN A 871 -10.17 15.43 28.95
N SER A 872 -10.35 14.14 29.27
CA SER A 872 -9.68 13.50 30.41
C SER A 872 -8.17 13.33 30.20
N GLU A 873 -7.40 13.12 31.27
CA GLU A 873 -5.95 12.82 31.14
C GLU A 873 -5.71 11.49 30.41
N ALA A 874 -6.63 10.52 30.54
CA ALA A 874 -6.61 9.28 29.75
C ALA A 874 -6.84 9.57 28.26
N HIS A 875 -7.75 10.49 27.91
CA HIS A 875 -7.98 10.92 26.53
C HIS A 875 -6.74 11.58 25.91
N LYS A 876 -6.08 12.48 26.65
CA LYS A 876 -4.80 13.10 26.23
C LYS A 876 -3.68 12.06 26.03
N ALA A 877 -3.61 11.06 26.92
CA ALA A 877 -2.68 9.95 26.78
C ALA A 877 -2.97 9.09 25.53
N SER A 878 -4.24 8.82 25.21
CA SER A 878 -4.60 8.11 23.97
C SER A 878 -4.37 8.91 22.69
N ILE A 879 -4.59 10.23 22.67
CA ILE A 879 -4.23 11.10 21.54
C ILE A 879 -2.71 11.03 21.27
N THR A 880 -1.89 10.90 22.32
CA THR A 880 -0.43 10.71 22.15
C THR A 880 -0.06 9.33 21.61
N GLY A 881 -0.86 8.30 21.92
CA GLY A 881 -0.74 6.99 21.28
C GLY A 881 -1.06 7.06 19.78
N ASP A 882 -2.18 7.69 19.46
CA ASP A 882 -2.68 7.77 18.09
C ASP A 882 -1.78 8.64 17.19
N THR A 883 -1.37 9.82 17.65
CA THR A 883 -0.41 10.68 16.92
C THR A 883 0.99 10.08 16.74
N VAL A 884 1.31 8.98 17.42
CA VAL A 884 2.47 8.11 17.12
C VAL A 884 2.10 6.98 16.15
N GLY A 885 0.87 6.45 16.26
CA GLY A 885 0.29 5.46 15.37
C GLY A 885 -0.04 5.97 13.96
N ASP A 886 -0.33 7.24 13.77
CA ASP A 886 -0.65 7.89 12.49
C ASP A 886 0.43 7.67 11.41
N PRO A 887 1.70 8.10 11.60
CA PRO A 887 2.76 7.83 10.64
C PRO A 887 3.06 6.33 10.47
N PHE A 888 2.62 5.47 11.40
CA PHE A 888 2.74 4.03 11.28
C PHE A 888 1.64 3.48 10.34
N LYS A 889 0.37 3.74 10.65
CA LYS A 889 -0.81 3.12 10.03
C LYS A 889 -1.19 3.66 8.65
N ASP A 890 -0.92 4.93 8.35
CA ASP A 890 -1.38 5.55 7.10
C ASP A 890 -0.22 5.98 6.18
N THR A 891 1.01 6.07 6.71
CA THR A 891 2.21 6.37 5.91
C THR A 891 3.15 5.18 5.76
N ALA A 892 3.81 4.75 6.85
CA ALA A 892 4.95 3.83 6.74
C ALA A 892 4.54 2.37 6.45
N GLY A 893 3.56 1.83 7.18
CA GLY A 893 3.07 0.46 7.00
C GLY A 893 2.48 0.20 5.61
N PRO A 894 1.55 1.03 5.10
CA PRO A 894 0.99 0.84 3.76
C PRO A 894 2.03 1.10 2.65
N SER A 895 2.96 2.03 2.86
CA SER A 895 4.05 2.24 1.88
C SER A 895 5.02 1.07 1.84
N LEU A 896 5.27 0.36 2.95
CA LEU A 896 6.09 -0.86 2.95
C LEU A 896 5.47 -1.96 2.10
N HIS A 897 4.15 -2.14 2.14
CA HIS A 897 3.45 -3.11 1.31
C HIS A 897 3.75 -2.90 -0.19
N VAL A 898 3.72 -1.65 -0.66
CA VAL A 898 4.12 -1.31 -2.04
C VAL A 898 5.63 -1.45 -2.26
N VAL A 899 6.48 -1.01 -1.32
CA VAL A 899 7.95 -1.11 -1.44
C VAL A 899 8.41 -2.56 -1.63
N ILE A 900 7.83 -3.51 -0.89
CA ILE A 900 8.16 -4.95 -0.98
C ILE A 900 8.07 -5.46 -2.42
N LYS A 901 6.97 -5.14 -3.12
CA LYS A 901 6.75 -5.55 -4.51
C LYS A 901 7.54 -4.70 -5.49
N LEU A 902 7.67 -3.39 -5.22
CA LEU A 902 8.47 -2.48 -6.02
C LEU A 902 9.95 -2.89 -6.06
N LEU A 903 10.50 -3.44 -4.97
CA LEU A 903 11.84 -4.03 -4.97
C LEU A 903 11.90 -5.18 -5.99
N SER A 904 10.93 -6.09 -5.99
CA SER A 904 10.84 -7.19 -6.95
C SER A 904 10.75 -6.68 -8.40
N THR A 905 9.81 -5.78 -8.69
CA THR A 905 9.57 -5.30 -10.06
C THR A 905 10.69 -4.38 -10.57
N THR A 906 11.33 -3.60 -9.69
CA THR A 906 12.56 -2.85 -10.02
C THR A 906 13.71 -3.81 -10.36
N ILE A 907 13.91 -4.87 -9.56
CA ILE A 907 14.97 -5.86 -9.77
C ILE A 907 14.78 -6.63 -11.08
N LEU A 908 13.55 -7.06 -11.40
CA LEU A 908 13.21 -7.74 -12.65
C LEU A 908 13.47 -6.85 -13.87
N VAL A 909 12.87 -5.65 -13.90
CA VAL A 909 12.97 -4.74 -15.06
C VAL A 909 14.39 -4.19 -15.26
N ALA A 910 15.19 -4.09 -14.20
CA ALA A 910 16.62 -3.77 -14.27
C ALA A 910 17.52 -5.01 -14.44
N GLY A 911 16.98 -6.23 -14.42
CA GLY A 911 17.70 -7.51 -14.45
C GLY A 911 18.81 -7.64 -15.52
N PRO A 912 18.59 -7.17 -16.77
CA PRO A 912 19.62 -7.16 -17.81
C PRO A 912 20.89 -6.35 -17.48
N LEU A 913 20.88 -5.53 -16.42
CA LEU A 913 22.06 -4.81 -15.93
C LEU A 913 22.92 -5.63 -14.95
N PHE A 914 22.36 -6.63 -14.26
CA PHE A 914 22.99 -7.29 -13.11
C PHE A 914 23.68 -8.62 -13.44
N ILE A 915 23.53 -9.11 -14.66
CA ILE A 915 24.23 -10.31 -15.15
C ILE A 915 25.58 -9.93 -15.76
N ALA A 916 26.62 -10.66 -15.36
CA ALA A 916 27.97 -10.48 -15.86
C ALA A 916 28.10 -10.86 -17.34
N ARG A 917 28.94 -10.15 -18.10
CA ARG A 917 29.40 -10.65 -19.41
C ARG A 917 30.64 -11.51 -19.22
N VAL A 918 30.46 -12.83 -19.20
CA VAL A 918 31.60 -13.78 -19.26
C VAL A 918 32.26 -13.69 -20.64
N PRO A 919 33.55 -13.35 -20.76
CA PRO A 919 34.28 -13.55 -22.00
C PRO A 919 34.45 -15.06 -22.26
N LYS A 920 34.20 -15.49 -23.50
CA LYS A 920 34.45 -16.86 -23.97
C LYS A 920 35.95 -17.18 -23.96
#